data_AF-A0AA96T340-F1
#
_entry.id   AF-A0AA96T340-F1
#
_cell.length_a   1.000
_cell.length_b   1.000
_cell.length_c   1.000
_cell.angle_alpha   90.00
_cell.angle_beta   90.00
_cell.angle_gamma   90.00
#
_symmetry.space_group_name_H-M   'P 1'
#
loop_
_entity.id
_entity.type
_entity.pdbx_description
1 polymer ?
#
loop_
_entity_poly.entity_id
_entity_poly.type
_entity_poly.pdbx_seq_one_letter_code
_entity_poly.pdbx_strand_id
1 'polypeptide(L)'
;MDFQTTEPFILKVDWDKVTYEFLIRIKPDADNTIVFGSGAGGFQEQPIGPPIFHRHSWMDEFEDTVIYYNDPTLYLGKLSLGWGQGELNRFYLQDIANILEILFIKLKVDSKNVLFYGSSGGGFMSLILAGFVKGSTAFINNPQTNLIKWIPVPVNLVFDLSYPGLSREEVEEKFGERINVVKFFNHIKYVPNIYFLQNFACEFDVQNHLLPFISELEQLDKDTEVNQIIIDLYFDKKAGHAAVGKSETIEYIKKVKPNQTVKEEQKEAELSVVIVLGEQKSKLNQILNKLQHIKPIEIIVVADDRMSAIQSIPTFVECNVVVIEEKNKWKAPVHGARIANGDVVLFLDGEDVIFSVELERFIEPLLKKEQDVILNNIDSVCFEKMRVEWPSIAMVYRKIVNDVLGRMDLKYDSMLSMPYAITKKAIEDIGYNILQHPILSQVTLIEKGWRLHSSSAITNTSLNNITSNNTSFYKNELTKLEVCEIKENVKALESWLQRKDDRGNYTDGGRKREVIEQLKKQKNYSLFHKGWGMNSSIYNGKQLSIIIPAQNEEATIKEVILEARKIEPKEIIVVINGSTDQTEAIAKQLGATVIVYEEALGHDVGRAIGAQEATGDILLFIDADFAIPAKDLHPLTKAVADGVDIVLNDLNLNLRFPLYIVNLYKYMLNIACNRKDLGVGSTIAVPHAISRKCLEGIGWDTLHTACVAQVKAILEGYKVECVHFVDVMKPNRIRPNEHFATVGHPPAVLRITGDHLEGLSYLLKHRDFKDLF
;
A
#
# COMPACT_ATOMS: atom_id res chain seq x y z
N MET A 1 -1.38 26.29 -35.56
CA MET A 1 -2.06 26.41 -34.26
C MET A 1 -1.07 27.05 -33.32
N ASP A 2 -1.44 28.18 -32.74
CA ASP A 2 -0.76 28.73 -31.57
C ASP A 2 -1.32 27.98 -30.36
N PHE A 3 -0.46 27.30 -29.60
CA PHE A 3 -0.89 26.60 -28.38
C PHE A 3 -1.04 27.63 -27.26
N GLN A 4 -2.28 27.96 -26.88
CA GLN A 4 -2.58 28.98 -25.86
C GLN A 4 -3.03 28.40 -24.50
N THR A 5 -2.95 27.07 -24.32
CA THR A 5 -3.40 26.38 -23.10
C THR A 5 -2.23 25.86 -22.27
N THR A 6 -2.31 26.03 -20.95
CA THR A 6 -1.42 25.40 -19.96
C THR A 6 -1.98 24.08 -19.42
N GLU A 7 -3.27 23.81 -19.65
CA GLU A 7 -3.91 22.54 -19.30
C GLU A 7 -3.48 21.42 -20.27
N PRO A 8 -3.37 20.16 -19.78
CA PRO A 8 -3.03 19.03 -20.63
C PRO A 8 -4.04 18.80 -21.75
N PHE A 9 -3.58 18.47 -22.95
CA PHE A 9 -4.43 18.18 -24.10
C PHE A 9 -3.87 17.04 -24.95
N ILE A 10 -4.74 16.37 -25.71
CA ILE A 10 -4.33 15.36 -26.68
C ILE A 10 -4.28 15.99 -28.08
N LEU A 11 -3.09 16.02 -28.67
CA LEU A 11 -2.89 16.33 -30.08
C LEU A 11 -3.03 15.04 -30.90
N LYS A 12 -3.92 15.05 -31.89
CA LYS A 12 -4.03 13.97 -32.88
C LYS A 12 -3.53 14.48 -34.22
N VAL A 13 -2.62 13.74 -34.84
CA VAL A 13 -2.08 14.02 -36.16
C VAL A 13 -2.42 12.86 -37.08
N ASP A 14 -3.34 13.08 -38.01
CA ASP A 14 -3.66 12.10 -39.05
C ASP A 14 -2.74 12.33 -40.23
N TRP A 15 -1.87 11.36 -40.53
CA TRP A 15 -0.93 11.43 -41.64
C TRP A 15 -0.97 10.13 -42.46
N ASP A 16 -1.49 10.24 -43.69
CA ASP A 16 -1.58 9.12 -44.65
C ASP A 16 -2.20 7.86 -44.03
N LYS A 17 -3.41 8.03 -43.45
CA LYS A 17 -4.24 6.99 -42.81
C LYS A 17 -3.73 6.42 -41.49
N VAL A 18 -2.63 6.95 -40.95
CA VAL A 18 -2.14 6.61 -39.61
C VAL A 18 -2.41 7.80 -38.69
N THR A 19 -3.03 7.53 -37.55
CA THR A 19 -3.25 8.52 -36.50
C THR A 19 -2.14 8.41 -35.47
N TYR A 20 -1.46 9.54 -35.22
CA TYR A 20 -0.46 9.67 -34.16
C TYR A 20 -1.03 10.54 -33.05
N GLU A 21 -1.06 10.01 -31.83
CA GLU A 21 -1.56 10.74 -30.67
C GLU A 21 -0.45 11.11 -29.69
N PHE A 22 -0.53 12.35 -29.21
CA PHE A 22 0.38 12.91 -28.23
C PHE A 22 -0.41 13.55 -27.11
N LEU A 23 -0.19 13.14 -25.86
CA LEU A 23 -0.68 13.85 -24.69
C LEU A 23 0.40 14.86 -24.27
N ILE A 24 0.03 16.14 -24.25
CA ILE A 24 0.96 17.25 -24.09
C ILE A 24 0.50 18.15 -22.95
N ARG A 25 1.42 18.55 -22.09
CA ARG A 25 1.22 19.69 -21.18
C ARG A 25 2.35 20.69 -21.36
N ILE A 26 1.97 21.89 -21.78
CA ILE A 26 2.90 22.99 -22.04
C ILE A 26 3.08 23.79 -20.76
N LYS A 27 4.34 24.01 -20.38
CA LYS A 27 4.72 24.93 -19.31
C LYS A 27 5.38 26.15 -19.95
N PRO A 28 4.74 27.34 -19.89
CA PRO A 28 5.36 28.59 -20.33
C PRO A 28 6.68 28.79 -19.59
N ASP A 29 7.71 29.25 -20.29
CA ASP A 29 9.05 29.54 -19.76
C ASP A 29 9.85 28.33 -19.25
N ALA A 30 9.43 27.09 -19.57
CA ALA A 30 10.19 25.89 -19.26
C ALA A 30 11.50 25.83 -20.08
N ASP A 31 12.61 25.59 -19.40
CA ASP A 31 13.93 25.46 -20.03
C ASP A 31 14.13 24.13 -20.77
N ASN A 32 13.36 23.08 -20.40
CA ASN A 32 13.45 21.76 -21.02
C ASN A 32 12.09 21.25 -21.52
N THR A 33 12.15 20.26 -22.40
CA THR A 33 11.00 19.44 -22.80
C THR A 33 11.32 17.97 -22.61
N ILE A 34 10.45 17.24 -21.90
CA ILE A 34 10.63 15.81 -21.62
C ILE A 34 9.64 15.02 -22.46
N VAL A 35 10.14 14.06 -23.23
CA VAL A 35 9.34 13.17 -24.07
C VAL A 35 9.38 11.76 -23.50
N PHE A 36 8.22 11.22 -23.14
CA PHE A 36 8.09 9.90 -22.51
C PHE A 36 7.78 8.81 -23.54
N GLY A 37 8.65 7.81 -23.60
CA GLY A 37 8.49 6.58 -24.37
C GLY A 37 7.60 5.55 -23.68
N SER A 38 6.72 4.93 -24.47
CA SER A 38 5.78 3.93 -23.99
C SER A 38 6.47 2.57 -23.73
N GLY A 39 6.29 2.01 -22.53
CA GLY A 39 6.74 0.64 -22.19
C GLY A 39 5.75 -0.45 -22.61
N ALA A 40 5.99 -1.70 -22.19
CA ALA A 40 5.03 -2.80 -22.40
C ALA A 40 3.85 -2.69 -21.41
N GLY A 41 2.63 -2.83 -21.91
CA GLY A 41 1.42 -2.95 -21.09
C GLY A 41 1.22 -4.39 -20.59
N GLY A 42 0.92 -4.57 -19.30
CA GLY A 42 0.57 -5.88 -18.77
C GLY A 42 -0.77 -6.38 -19.35
N PHE A 43 -0.83 -7.65 -19.79
CA PHE A 43 -2.06 -8.28 -20.30
C PHE A 43 -3.25 -8.27 -19.30
N GLN A 44 -3.00 -7.93 -18.02
CA GLN A 44 -4.00 -7.86 -16.95
C GLN A 44 -4.46 -6.44 -16.58
N GLU A 45 -3.86 -5.38 -17.12
CA GLU A 45 -4.12 -3.99 -16.68
C GLU A 45 -4.87 -3.10 -17.70
N GLN A 46 -5.22 -3.60 -18.89
CA GLN A 46 -5.69 -2.73 -19.99
C GLN A 46 -7.15 -3.07 -20.38
N PRO A 47 -8.17 -2.42 -19.78
CA PRO A 47 -9.56 -2.54 -20.23
C PRO A 47 -9.85 -1.81 -21.56
N ILE A 48 -8.93 -0.99 -22.08
CA ILE A 48 -9.13 -0.10 -23.24
C ILE A 48 -7.86 -0.15 -24.11
N GLY A 49 -8.00 -0.36 -25.42
CA GLY A 49 -6.88 -0.37 -26.38
C GLY A 49 -6.24 1.02 -26.58
N PRO A 50 -5.31 1.18 -27.54
CA PRO A 50 -4.67 2.46 -27.84
C PRO A 50 -5.69 3.60 -28.11
N PRO A 51 -5.35 4.87 -27.78
CA PRO A 51 -3.99 5.34 -27.45
C PRO A 51 -3.56 5.08 -26.00
N ILE A 52 -2.30 4.67 -25.81
CA ILE A 52 -1.67 4.42 -24.51
C ILE A 52 -0.59 5.46 -24.23
N PHE A 53 -0.70 6.16 -23.10
CA PHE A 53 0.29 7.13 -22.63
C PHE A 53 0.93 6.67 -21.31
N HIS A 54 1.91 5.77 -21.37
CA HIS A 54 2.56 5.31 -20.14
C HIS A 54 3.18 6.48 -19.35
N ARG A 55 3.03 6.45 -18.02
CA ARG A 55 3.55 7.47 -17.08
C ARG A 55 2.87 8.83 -17.15
N HIS A 56 1.71 8.95 -17.80
CA HIS A 56 0.98 10.22 -17.86
C HIS A 56 0.61 10.77 -16.48
N SER A 57 0.45 9.91 -15.45
CA SER A 57 0.21 10.33 -14.06
C SER A 57 1.40 11.01 -13.39
N TRP A 58 2.57 11.07 -14.05
CA TRP A 58 3.77 11.76 -13.54
C TRP A 58 3.84 13.22 -14.00
N MET A 59 2.90 13.64 -14.85
CA MET A 59 2.88 14.96 -15.46
C MET A 59 3.10 16.06 -14.42
N ASP A 60 2.38 16.04 -13.29
CA ASP A 60 2.44 17.06 -12.24
C ASP A 60 3.76 17.10 -11.43
N GLU A 61 4.67 16.15 -11.64
CA GLU A 61 5.97 16.11 -10.97
C GLU A 61 7.04 16.96 -11.68
N PHE A 62 6.76 17.43 -12.90
CA PHE A 62 7.70 18.18 -13.72
C PHE A 62 7.28 19.64 -13.86
N GLU A 63 8.25 20.55 -13.70
CA GLU A 63 8.08 21.97 -14.04
C GLU A 63 8.27 22.23 -15.54
N ASP A 64 8.71 21.21 -16.30
CA ASP A 64 8.99 21.27 -17.73
C ASP A 64 7.74 21.04 -18.60
N THR A 65 7.86 21.37 -19.88
CA THR A 65 6.92 20.88 -20.89
C THR A 65 7.09 19.36 -21.01
N VAL A 66 5.99 18.62 -20.96
CA VAL A 66 6.01 17.16 -21.05
C VAL A 66 5.13 16.67 -22.20
N ILE A 67 5.64 15.69 -22.94
CA ILE A 67 4.99 15.08 -24.11
C ILE A 67 5.02 13.56 -23.93
N TYR A 68 3.87 12.92 -24.05
CA TYR A 68 3.72 11.48 -24.09
C TYR A 68 3.21 11.08 -25.46
N TYR A 69 3.81 10.10 -26.11
CA TYR A 69 3.35 9.62 -27.41
C TYR A 69 2.82 8.19 -27.33
N ASN A 70 1.74 7.94 -28.07
CA ASN A 70 1.24 6.60 -28.32
C ASN A 70 2.08 5.93 -29.42
N ASP A 71 2.26 4.61 -29.36
CA ASP A 71 2.87 3.81 -30.42
C ASP A 71 1.76 3.32 -31.37
N PRO A 72 1.62 3.85 -32.61
CA PRO A 72 0.55 3.44 -33.51
C PRO A 72 0.71 2.01 -34.03
N THR A 73 1.86 1.36 -33.83
CA THR A 73 2.06 -0.07 -34.14
C THR A 73 1.06 -0.94 -33.38
N LEU A 74 0.61 -0.47 -32.20
CA LEU A 74 -0.43 -1.12 -31.40
C LEU A 74 -1.79 -1.19 -32.10
N TYR A 75 -2.04 -0.38 -33.13
CA TYR A 75 -3.26 -0.46 -33.94
C TYR A 75 -3.22 -1.59 -34.98
N LEU A 76 -2.04 -2.18 -35.25
CA LEU A 76 -1.92 -3.28 -36.23
C LEU A 76 -2.44 -4.62 -35.70
N GLY A 77 -2.53 -4.79 -34.38
CA GLY A 77 -2.99 -6.02 -33.76
C GLY A 77 -3.00 -5.98 -32.24
N LYS A 78 -3.29 -7.13 -31.60
CA LYS A 78 -3.30 -7.24 -30.13
C LYS A 78 -1.88 -7.39 -29.59
N LEU A 79 -1.18 -6.27 -29.48
CA LEU A 79 0.20 -6.18 -28.99
C LEU A 79 0.25 -5.58 -27.59
N SER A 80 1.14 -6.09 -26.74
CA SER A 80 1.48 -5.45 -25.47
C SER A 80 2.52 -4.33 -25.61
N LEU A 81 3.26 -4.34 -26.73
CA LEU A 81 4.30 -3.38 -27.09
C LEU A 81 4.59 -3.49 -28.59
N GLY A 82 4.78 -2.37 -29.29
CA GLY A 82 5.07 -2.36 -30.73
C GLY A 82 6.49 -1.93 -31.10
N TRP A 83 7.28 -1.40 -30.16
CA TRP A 83 8.60 -0.80 -30.40
C TRP A 83 8.62 0.23 -31.56
N GLY A 84 7.48 0.85 -31.86
CA GLY A 84 7.34 1.87 -32.91
C GLY A 84 7.68 1.40 -34.33
N GLN A 85 7.60 0.09 -34.60
CA GLN A 85 8.03 -0.50 -35.88
C GLN A 85 7.15 -0.07 -37.07
N GLY A 86 5.84 0.05 -36.87
CA GLY A 86 4.90 0.39 -37.93
C GLY A 86 4.72 -0.72 -38.97
N GLU A 87 4.60 -0.32 -40.24
CA GLU A 87 4.36 -1.23 -41.36
C GLU A 87 5.65 -1.50 -42.15
N LEU A 88 5.63 -2.54 -43.00
CA LEU A 88 6.77 -2.96 -43.83
C LEU A 88 7.47 -1.78 -44.52
N ASN A 89 6.68 -0.88 -45.12
CA ASN A 89 7.19 0.25 -45.89
C ASN A 89 7.16 1.60 -45.13
N ARG A 90 6.79 1.62 -43.84
CA ARG A 90 6.61 2.86 -43.08
C ARG A 90 7.02 2.69 -41.62
N PHE A 91 8.13 3.33 -41.24
CA PHE A 91 8.67 3.25 -39.90
C PHE A 91 8.07 4.33 -38.99
N TYR A 92 7.23 3.93 -38.04
CA TYR A 92 6.46 4.89 -37.24
C TYR A 92 7.31 5.74 -36.28
N LEU A 93 8.46 5.25 -35.79
CA LEU A 93 9.37 6.11 -35.00
C LEU A 93 9.94 7.28 -35.81
N GLN A 94 10.18 7.08 -37.11
CA GLN A 94 10.62 8.17 -37.98
C GLN A 94 9.50 9.22 -38.14
N ASP A 95 8.26 8.77 -38.32
CA ASP A 95 7.11 9.67 -38.41
C ASP A 95 6.87 10.43 -37.10
N ILE A 96 6.97 9.75 -35.95
CA ILE A 96 6.90 10.38 -34.63
C ILE A 96 8.00 11.43 -34.47
N ALA A 97 9.24 11.14 -34.87
CA ALA A 97 10.34 12.11 -34.83
C ALA A 97 10.04 13.35 -35.69
N ASN A 98 9.58 13.16 -36.93
CA ASN A 98 9.21 14.26 -37.82
C ASN A 98 8.10 15.15 -37.21
N ILE A 99 7.08 14.53 -36.60
CA ILE A 99 6.00 15.26 -35.92
C ILE A 99 6.53 16.02 -34.70
N LEU A 100 7.39 15.39 -33.89
CA LEU A 100 8.01 16.02 -32.73
C LEU A 100 8.90 17.20 -33.12
N GLU A 101 9.68 17.13 -34.19
CA GLU A 101 10.48 18.27 -34.67
C GLU A 101 9.60 19.46 -35.07
N ILE A 102 8.50 19.21 -35.79
CA ILE A 102 7.52 20.25 -36.11
C ILE A 102 6.90 20.84 -34.83
N LEU A 103 6.61 19.98 -33.85
CA LEU A 103 6.07 20.41 -32.56
C LEU A 103 7.08 21.27 -31.79
N PHE A 104 8.36 20.88 -31.72
CA PHE A 104 9.41 21.65 -31.07
C PHE A 104 9.61 23.02 -31.73
N ILE A 105 9.59 23.10 -33.06
CA ILE A 105 9.62 24.38 -33.78
C ILE A 105 8.45 25.28 -33.37
N LYS A 106 7.24 24.71 -33.27
CA LYS A 106 6.04 25.47 -32.87
C LYS A 106 6.07 25.90 -31.40
N LEU A 107 6.65 25.07 -30.53
CA LEU A 107 6.83 25.35 -29.12
C LEU A 107 8.06 26.22 -28.83
N LYS A 108 8.86 26.56 -29.86
CA LYS A 108 10.14 27.28 -29.74
C LYS A 108 11.13 26.58 -28.80
N VAL A 109 11.13 25.25 -28.82
CA VAL A 109 12.04 24.40 -28.04
C VAL A 109 13.28 24.10 -28.89
N ASP A 110 14.45 24.35 -28.34
CA ASP A 110 15.73 23.92 -28.92
C ASP A 110 15.92 22.42 -28.66
N SER A 111 16.33 21.64 -29.67
CA SER A 111 16.50 20.19 -29.54
C SER A 111 17.51 19.81 -28.45
N LYS A 112 18.49 20.68 -28.17
CA LYS A 112 19.45 20.48 -27.07
C LYS A 112 18.81 20.46 -25.69
N ASN A 113 17.60 20.99 -25.56
CA ASN A 113 16.82 21.04 -24.33
C ASN A 113 15.76 19.92 -24.26
N VAL A 114 15.80 18.96 -25.20
CA VAL A 114 14.88 17.84 -25.26
C VAL A 114 15.50 16.62 -24.59
N LEU A 115 14.77 16.03 -23.64
CA LEU A 115 15.10 14.77 -22.99
C LEU A 115 14.09 13.69 -23.35
N PHE A 116 14.52 12.66 -24.07
CA PHE A 116 13.75 11.44 -24.28
C PHE A 116 13.96 10.48 -23.11
N TYR A 117 12.87 10.01 -22.50
CA TYR A 117 12.94 9.03 -21.44
C TYR A 117 12.09 7.79 -21.71
N GLY A 118 12.68 6.61 -21.50
CA GLY A 118 11.94 5.36 -21.48
C GLY A 118 12.72 4.22 -20.85
N SER A 119 12.00 3.24 -20.31
CA SER A 119 12.57 1.99 -19.81
C SER A 119 12.21 0.82 -20.73
N SER A 120 13.00 -0.26 -20.71
CA SER A 120 12.72 -1.46 -21.51
C SER A 120 12.47 -1.09 -22.98
N GLY A 121 11.29 -1.41 -23.54
CA GLY A 121 10.96 -1.08 -24.92
C GLY A 121 10.73 0.40 -25.18
N GLY A 122 10.30 1.14 -24.17
CA GLY A 122 10.27 2.60 -24.23
C GLY A 122 11.68 3.19 -24.32
N GLY A 123 12.67 2.50 -23.73
CA GLY A 123 14.08 2.85 -23.83
C GLY A 123 14.62 2.66 -25.24
N PHE A 124 14.28 1.53 -25.89
CA PHE A 124 14.58 1.30 -27.31
C PHE A 124 14.07 2.46 -28.18
N MET A 125 12.78 2.79 -28.05
CA MET A 125 12.19 3.87 -28.85
C MET A 125 12.81 5.23 -28.54
N SER A 126 13.12 5.51 -27.27
CA SER A 126 13.77 6.77 -26.86
C SER A 126 15.16 6.94 -27.47
N LEU A 127 15.94 5.85 -27.59
CA LEU A 127 17.24 5.88 -28.26
C LEU A 127 17.11 6.21 -29.76
N ILE A 128 16.15 5.58 -30.45
CA ILE A 128 15.91 5.85 -31.87
C ILE A 128 15.41 7.30 -32.08
N LEU A 129 14.45 7.76 -31.29
CA LEU A 129 13.92 9.12 -31.39
C LEU A 129 14.99 10.18 -31.11
N ALA A 130 15.85 9.98 -30.10
CA ALA A 130 16.96 10.88 -29.83
C ALA A 130 17.99 10.91 -30.97
N GLY A 131 18.19 9.79 -31.67
CA GLY A 131 19.04 9.76 -32.86
C GLY A 131 18.45 10.56 -34.04
N PHE A 132 17.13 10.49 -34.27
CA PHE A 132 16.47 11.33 -35.28
C PHE A 132 16.48 12.81 -34.90
N VAL A 133 16.17 13.16 -33.65
CA VAL A 133 16.14 14.53 -33.15
C VAL A 133 17.52 14.95 -32.66
N LYS A 134 18.40 15.33 -33.61
CA LYS A 134 19.81 15.66 -33.33
C LYS A 134 19.96 16.78 -32.29
N GLY A 135 20.91 16.60 -31.38
CA GLY A 135 21.20 17.50 -30.26
C GLY A 135 20.51 17.11 -28.95
N SER A 136 19.47 16.28 -29.00
CA SER A 136 18.73 15.84 -27.81
C SER A 136 19.49 14.82 -26.95
N THR A 137 18.94 14.56 -25.76
CA THR A 137 19.47 13.57 -24.80
C THR A 137 18.48 12.41 -24.62
N ALA A 138 18.97 11.18 -24.58
CA ALA A 138 18.22 9.99 -24.19
C ALA A 138 18.61 9.53 -22.78
N PHE A 139 17.68 9.58 -21.83
CA PHE A 139 17.78 8.88 -20.55
C PHE A 139 17.02 7.57 -20.61
N ILE A 140 17.70 6.46 -20.41
CA ILE A 140 17.13 5.13 -20.61
C ILE A 140 17.47 4.19 -19.46
N ASN A 141 16.54 3.31 -19.11
CA ASN A 141 16.72 2.36 -18.02
C ASN A 141 16.37 0.93 -18.43
N ASN A 142 17.35 0.01 -18.27
CA ASN A 142 17.26 -1.40 -18.69
C ASN A 142 16.64 -1.53 -20.10
N PRO A 143 17.15 -0.80 -21.11
CA PRO A 143 16.55 -0.78 -22.43
C PRO A 143 16.73 -2.12 -23.15
N GLN A 144 15.83 -2.43 -24.08
CA GLN A 144 16.27 -3.25 -25.22
C GLN A 144 17.07 -2.37 -26.18
N THR A 145 18.18 -2.90 -26.70
CA THR A 145 19.03 -2.22 -27.71
C THR A 145 19.04 -2.95 -29.06
N ASN A 146 18.66 -4.23 -29.06
CA ASN A 146 18.54 -5.07 -30.25
C ASN A 146 17.36 -6.03 -30.05
N LEU A 147 16.27 -5.87 -30.82
CA LEU A 147 15.03 -6.62 -30.61
C LEU A 147 15.21 -8.13 -30.82
N ILE A 148 16.14 -8.57 -31.67
CA ILE A 148 16.38 -10.01 -31.91
C ILE A 148 16.96 -10.70 -30.68
N LYS A 149 17.73 -9.97 -29.86
CA LYS A 149 18.32 -10.45 -28.61
C LYS A 149 17.32 -10.44 -27.44
N TRP A 150 16.08 -9.99 -27.66
CA TRP A 150 15.00 -10.03 -26.67
C TRP A 150 14.19 -11.34 -26.71
N ILE A 151 13.23 -11.48 -25.79
CA ILE A 151 12.36 -12.66 -25.66
C ILE A 151 11.62 -12.91 -26.99
N PRO A 152 11.68 -14.14 -27.55
CA PRO A 152 11.23 -14.36 -28.92
C PRO A 152 9.74 -14.10 -29.21
N VAL A 153 8.85 -14.57 -28.33
CA VAL A 153 7.40 -14.53 -28.56
C VAL A 153 6.86 -13.11 -28.81
N PRO A 154 7.07 -12.11 -27.93
CA PRO A 154 6.53 -10.78 -28.15
C PRO A 154 7.15 -10.08 -29.37
N VAL A 155 8.42 -10.34 -29.67
CA VAL A 155 9.10 -9.79 -30.86
C VAL A 155 8.52 -10.39 -32.14
N ASN A 156 8.26 -11.69 -32.16
CA ASN A 156 7.65 -12.37 -33.31
C ASN A 156 6.26 -11.83 -33.62
N LEU A 157 5.43 -11.56 -32.60
CA LEU A 157 4.12 -10.96 -32.82
C LEU A 157 4.21 -9.60 -33.53
N VAL A 158 5.20 -8.78 -33.19
CA VAL A 158 5.44 -7.51 -33.86
C VAL A 158 6.00 -7.72 -35.27
N PHE A 159 6.91 -8.68 -35.46
CA PHE A 159 7.48 -8.98 -36.76
C PHE A 159 6.46 -9.56 -37.73
N ASP A 160 5.56 -10.44 -37.27
CA ASP A 160 4.51 -11.01 -38.10
C ASP A 160 3.56 -9.94 -38.65
N LEU A 161 3.33 -8.87 -37.88
CA LEU A 161 2.48 -7.74 -38.28
C LEU A 161 3.23 -6.69 -39.10
N SER A 162 4.46 -6.34 -38.70
CA SER A 162 5.25 -5.27 -39.32
C SER A 162 6.01 -5.74 -40.57
N TYR A 163 6.37 -7.02 -40.61
CA TYR A 163 7.22 -7.65 -41.62
C TYR A 163 6.63 -8.99 -42.13
N PRO A 164 5.39 -8.99 -42.63
CA PRO A 164 4.66 -10.22 -42.93
C PRO A 164 5.39 -11.09 -43.96
N GLY A 165 5.62 -12.36 -43.61
CA GLY A 165 6.24 -13.35 -44.48
C GLY A 165 7.76 -13.37 -44.51
N LEU A 166 8.44 -12.58 -43.68
CA LEU A 166 9.90 -12.60 -43.54
C LEU A 166 10.35 -13.39 -42.30
N SER A 167 11.46 -14.12 -42.42
CA SER A 167 12.12 -14.74 -41.24
C SER A 167 12.83 -13.69 -40.38
N ARG A 168 13.22 -14.05 -39.15
CA ARG A 168 14.00 -13.14 -38.27
C ARG A 168 15.30 -12.69 -38.92
N GLU A 169 15.97 -13.61 -39.60
CA GLU A 169 17.22 -13.37 -40.31
C GLU A 169 17.01 -12.40 -41.48
N GLU A 170 15.92 -12.59 -42.25
CA GLU A 170 15.57 -11.67 -43.33
C GLU A 170 15.19 -10.28 -42.81
N VAL A 171 14.49 -10.19 -41.66
CA VAL A 171 14.18 -8.92 -41.00
C VAL A 171 15.47 -8.24 -40.52
N GLU A 172 16.42 -9.00 -39.96
CA GLU A 172 17.71 -8.45 -39.55
C GLU A 172 18.55 -7.91 -40.72
N GLU A 173 18.54 -8.64 -41.83
CA GLU A 173 19.29 -8.28 -43.04
C GLU A 173 18.69 -7.05 -43.73
N LYS A 174 17.35 -6.99 -43.86
CA LYS A 174 16.66 -5.95 -44.63
C LYS A 174 16.26 -4.72 -43.82
N PHE A 175 16.04 -4.87 -42.51
CA PHE A 175 15.51 -3.84 -41.62
C PHE A 175 16.32 -3.72 -40.32
N GLY A 176 17.61 -4.07 -40.37
CA GLY A 176 18.51 -4.06 -39.21
C GLY A 176 18.53 -2.70 -38.50
N GLU A 177 18.42 -1.60 -39.24
CA GLU A 177 18.36 -0.23 -38.75
C GLU A 177 17.04 0.12 -38.03
N ARG A 178 15.99 -0.70 -38.14
CA ARG A 178 14.74 -0.50 -37.39
C ARG A 178 14.68 -1.26 -36.08
N ILE A 179 15.52 -2.29 -35.93
CA ILE A 179 15.45 -3.25 -34.82
C ILE A 179 16.72 -3.29 -33.95
N ASN A 180 17.82 -2.68 -34.40
CA ASN A 180 19.08 -2.56 -33.68
C ASN A 180 19.51 -1.09 -33.61
N VAL A 181 19.62 -0.56 -32.39
CA VAL A 181 19.95 0.83 -32.13
C VAL A 181 21.33 1.24 -32.68
N VAL A 182 22.33 0.35 -32.62
CA VAL A 182 23.67 0.69 -33.11
C VAL A 182 23.73 0.66 -34.63
N LYS A 183 23.06 -0.31 -35.27
CA LYS A 183 22.89 -0.30 -36.75
C LYS A 183 22.17 0.97 -37.21
N PHE A 184 21.16 1.41 -36.46
CA PHE A 184 20.47 2.67 -36.69
C PHE A 184 21.42 3.87 -36.59
N PHE A 185 22.16 4.01 -35.49
CA PHE A 185 23.11 5.12 -35.31
C PHE A 185 24.20 5.16 -36.39
N ASN A 186 24.70 3.99 -36.80
CA ASN A 186 25.66 3.91 -37.90
C ASN A 186 25.04 4.34 -39.24
N HIS A 187 23.77 3.99 -39.48
CA HIS A 187 23.04 4.40 -40.68
C HIS A 187 22.83 5.92 -40.75
N ILE A 188 22.44 6.55 -39.63
CA ILE A 188 22.21 8.01 -39.57
C ILE A 188 23.49 8.82 -39.30
N LYS A 189 24.63 8.14 -39.12
CA LYS A 189 25.96 8.71 -38.82
C LYS A 189 25.96 9.61 -37.59
N TYR A 190 25.17 9.25 -36.58
CA TYR A 190 24.97 10.07 -35.39
C TYR A 190 24.56 9.25 -34.17
N VAL A 191 25.24 9.46 -33.04
CA VAL A 191 24.86 8.98 -31.71
C VAL A 191 24.52 10.20 -30.83
N PRO A 192 23.33 10.24 -30.21
CA PRO A 192 22.91 11.34 -29.33
C PRO A 192 23.62 11.31 -27.98
N ASN A 193 23.36 12.30 -27.12
CA ASN A 193 23.74 12.19 -25.71
C ASN A 193 22.91 11.08 -25.05
N ILE A 194 23.55 10.16 -24.34
CA ILE A 194 22.89 8.99 -23.74
C ILE A 194 23.28 8.90 -22.26
N TYR A 195 22.27 8.83 -21.39
CA TYR A 195 22.43 8.39 -20.00
C TYR A 195 21.78 7.00 -19.87
N PHE A 196 22.62 5.97 -19.83
CA PHE A 196 22.25 4.56 -19.80
C PHE A 196 22.29 4.05 -18.36
N LEU A 197 21.12 3.83 -17.76
CA LEU A 197 20.99 3.26 -16.41
C LEU A 197 20.70 1.75 -16.49
N GLN A 198 21.64 0.93 -16.04
CA GLN A 198 21.53 -0.54 -16.09
C GLN A 198 21.54 -1.18 -14.70
N ASN A 199 20.58 -2.08 -14.47
CA ASN A 199 20.61 -3.01 -13.35
C ASN A 199 21.64 -4.10 -13.63
N PHE A 200 22.77 -4.05 -12.93
CA PHE A 200 23.83 -5.03 -13.04
C PHE A 200 23.41 -6.43 -12.54
N ALA A 201 22.37 -6.51 -11.70
CA ALA A 201 21.86 -7.80 -11.24
C ALA A 201 21.02 -8.54 -12.29
N CYS A 202 20.61 -7.89 -13.39
CA CYS A 202 19.91 -8.53 -14.49
C CYS A 202 20.91 -9.06 -15.53
N GLU A 203 21.41 -10.28 -15.31
CA GLU A 203 22.38 -10.91 -16.21
C GLU A 203 21.86 -10.99 -17.65
N PHE A 204 20.56 -11.25 -17.83
CA PHE A 204 19.96 -11.31 -19.16
C PHE A 204 20.10 -10.00 -19.94
N ASP A 205 19.72 -8.86 -19.35
CA ASP A 205 19.83 -7.55 -20.00
C ASP A 205 21.29 -7.14 -20.22
N VAL A 206 22.17 -7.44 -19.25
CA VAL A 206 23.60 -7.14 -19.37
C VAL A 206 24.21 -7.89 -20.55
N GLN A 207 23.97 -9.20 -20.65
CA GLN A 207 24.56 -10.04 -21.69
C GLN A 207 23.94 -9.83 -23.07
N ASN A 208 22.63 -9.54 -23.15
CA ASN A 208 21.91 -9.46 -24.42
C ASN A 208 21.73 -8.03 -24.95
N HIS A 209 21.85 -7.00 -24.10
CA HIS A 209 21.65 -5.61 -24.49
C HIS A 209 22.80 -4.68 -24.15
N LEU A 210 23.25 -4.61 -22.90
CA LEU A 210 24.31 -3.65 -22.53
C LEU A 210 25.65 -4.00 -23.18
N LEU A 211 26.17 -5.21 -22.97
CA LEU A 211 27.48 -5.61 -23.52
C LEU A 211 27.49 -5.60 -25.05
N PRO A 212 26.45 -6.10 -25.74
CA PRO A 212 26.37 -5.94 -27.19
C PRO A 212 26.31 -4.49 -27.64
N PHE A 213 25.56 -3.63 -26.97
CA PHE A 213 25.49 -2.21 -27.31
C PHE A 213 26.88 -1.56 -27.23
N ILE A 214 27.63 -1.79 -26.14
CA ILE A 214 29.00 -1.28 -26.00
C ILE A 214 29.91 -1.83 -27.11
N SER A 215 29.89 -3.15 -27.33
CA SER A 215 30.78 -3.79 -28.31
C SER A 215 30.47 -3.38 -29.76
N GLU A 216 29.20 -3.18 -30.09
CA GLU A 216 28.77 -2.73 -31.42
C GLU A 216 29.11 -1.23 -31.62
N LEU A 217 29.05 -0.39 -30.58
CA LEU A 217 29.45 1.02 -30.66
C LEU A 217 30.93 1.20 -31.02
N GLU A 218 31.81 0.30 -30.57
CA GLU A 218 33.24 0.29 -30.93
C GLU A 218 33.48 0.03 -32.43
N GLN A 219 32.47 -0.51 -33.12
CA GLN A 219 32.53 -0.89 -34.54
C GLN A 219 31.84 0.13 -35.46
N LEU A 220 31.41 1.27 -34.93
CA LEU A 220 30.84 2.35 -35.73
C LEU A 220 31.83 2.81 -36.80
N ASP A 221 31.29 3.24 -37.94
CA ASP A 221 32.09 3.81 -39.01
C ASP A 221 32.77 5.10 -38.52
N LYS A 222 34.01 5.33 -38.96
CA LYS A 222 34.87 6.44 -38.49
C LYS A 222 34.29 7.84 -38.72
N ASP A 223 33.34 7.97 -39.64
CA ASP A 223 32.66 9.22 -39.96
C ASP A 223 31.38 9.46 -39.13
N THR A 224 31.04 8.55 -38.22
CA THR A 224 29.89 8.68 -37.31
C THR A 224 30.19 9.70 -36.21
N GLU A 225 29.32 10.70 -36.05
CA GLU A 225 29.39 11.64 -34.93
C GLU A 225 28.91 10.96 -33.65
N VAL A 226 29.74 10.97 -32.59
CA VAL A 226 29.42 10.32 -31.31
C VAL A 226 29.41 11.36 -30.18
N ASN A 227 28.23 11.60 -29.61
CA ASN A 227 28.06 12.46 -28.43
C ASN A 227 28.28 11.68 -27.12
N GLN A 228 28.07 12.34 -25.98
CA GLN A 228 28.42 11.78 -24.68
C GLN A 228 27.54 10.57 -24.34
N ILE A 229 28.16 9.47 -23.90
CA ILE A 229 27.47 8.29 -23.37
C ILE A 229 27.94 8.08 -21.94
N ILE A 230 27.02 8.17 -20.99
CA ILE A 230 27.22 7.87 -19.57
C ILE A 230 26.51 6.55 -19.28
N ILE A 231 27.22 5.59 -18.73
CA ILE A 231 26.65 4.30 -18.30
C ILE A 231 26.72 4.25 -16.78
N ASP A 232 25.56 4.22 -16.14
CA ASP A 232 25.40 4.17 -14.69
C ASP A 232 24.88 2.78 -14.30
N LEU A 233 25.54 2.14 -13.34
CA LEU A 233 25.23 0.77 -12.92
C LEU A 233 24.66 0.79 -11.51
N TYR A 234 23.47 0.22 -11.35
CA TYR A 234 22.89 -0.04 -10.04
C TYR A 234 22.71 -1.54 -9.84
N PHE A 235 22.56 -2.00 -8.60
CA PHE A 235 22.41 -3.41 -8.29
C PHE A 235 21.13 -3.66 -7.51
N ASP A 236 20.13 -4.26 -8.17
CA ASP A 236 18.89 -4.70 -7.52
C ASP A 236 18.49 -6.09 -8.02
N LYS A 237 18.80 -7.10 -7.21
CA LYS A 237 18.49 -8.50 -7.55
C LYS A 237 16.98 -8.79 -7.65
N LYS A 238 16.13 -8.01 -6.98
CA LYS A 238 14.67 -8.21 -6.99
C LYS A 238 14.02 -7.57 -8.20
N ALA A 239 14.44 -6.36 -8.58
CA ALA A 239 13.90 -5.66 -9.74
C ALA A 239 14.15 -6.42 -11.05
N GLY A 240 15.30 -7.08 -11.18
CA GLY A 240 15.68 -7.77 -12.42
C GLY A 240 15.61 -6.81 -13.61
N HIS A 241 14.79 -7.12 -14.62
CA HIS A 241 14.57 -6.28 -15.79
C HIS A 241 13.78 -4.98 -15.50
N ALA A 242 13.00 -4.96 -14.41
CA ALA A 242 12.12 -3.83 -14.11
C ALA A 242 12.90 -2.52 -13.95
N ALA A 243 12.30 -1.43 -14.41
CA ALA A 243 12.86 -0.10 -14.24
C ALA A 243 12.93 0.28 -12.75
N VAL A 244 13.80 1.22 -12.39
CA VAL A 244 13.79 1.85 -11.07
C VAL A 244 12.43 2.51 -10.79
N GLY A 245 12.07 2.65 -9.52
CA GLY A 245 10.77 3.18 -9.12
C GLY A 245 10.49 4.61 -9.62
N LYS A 246 9.22 5.06 -9.57
CA LYS A 246 8.80 6.40 -10.02
C LYS A 246 9.68 7.51 -9.42
N SER A 247 9.86 7.53 -8.10
CA SER A 247 10.60 8.60 -7.41
C SER A 247 12.06 8.66 -7.85
N GLU A 248 12.74 7.51 -7.88
CA GLU A 248 14.13 7.40 -8.31
C GLU A 248 14.30 7.78 -9.79
N THR A 249 13.36 7.36 -10.65
CA THR A 249 13.32 7.78 -12.04
C THR A 249 13.23 9.31 -12.17
N ILE A 250 12.37 9.96 -11.38
CA ILE A 250 12.21 11.42 -11.40
C ILE A 250 13.51 12.12 -10.96
N GLU A 251 14.20 11.60 -9.94
CA GLU A 251 15.50 12.12 -9.49
C GLU A 251 16.56 12.01 -10.61
N TYR A 252 16.64 10.88 -11.28
CA TYR A 252 17.52 10.72 -12.44
C TYR A 252 17.12 11.67 -13.58
N ILE A 253 15.83 11.83 -13.89
CA ILE A 253 15.39 12.81 -14.89
C ILE A 253 15.83 14.21 -14.48
N LYS A 254 15.62 14.64 -13.23
CA LYS A 254 16.09 15.94 -12.71
C LYS A 254 17.61 16.10 -12.88
N LYS A 255 18.39 15.04 -12.62
CA LYS A 255 19.85 15.02 -12.78
C LYS A 255 20.31 15.14 -14.23
N VAL A 256 19.62 14.48 -15.17
CA VAL A 256 20.06 14.31 -16.57
C VAL A 256 19.53 15.42 -17.50
N LYS A 257 18.61 16.26 -17.05
CA LYS A 257 18.07 17.37 -17.85
C LYS A 257 19.19 18.22 -18.49
N PRO A 258 19.11 18.54 -19.79
CA PRO A 258 20.17 19.24 -20.50
C PRO A 258 20.42 20.67 -20.01
N ASN A 259 19.35 21.40 -19.68
CA ASN A 259 19.43 22.76 -19.18
C ASN A 259 19.06 22.77 -17.70
N GLN A 260 20.07 22.88 -16.85
CA GLN A 260 19.87 23.12 -15.43
C GLN A 260 19.83 24.64 -15.24
N THR A 261 18.64 25.22 -15.18
CA THR A 261 18.49 26.52 -14.52
C THR A 261 19.00 26.31 -13.10
N VAL A 262 20.15 26.90 -12.80
CA VAL A 262 20.59 27.06 -11.42
C VAL A 262 19.56 27.97 -10.77
N LYS A 263 18.47 27.39 -10.26
CA LYS A 263 17.63 28.04 -9.26
C LYS A 263 18.60 28.42 -8.15
N GLU A 264 18.62 29.72 -7.86
CA GLU A 264 19.41 30.42 -6.85
C GLU A 264 19.85 29.49 -5.71
N GLU A 265 21.12 29.61 -5.29
CA GLU A 265 21.63 29.06 -4.04
C GLU A 265 20.65 29.38 -2.89
N GLN A 266 19.67 28.50 -2.69
CA GLN A 266 18.95 28.43 -1.44
C GLN A 266 19.99 27.96 -0.46
N LYS A 267 20.28 28.79 0.54
CA LYS A 267 21.07 28.40 1.71
C LYS A 267 20.66 26.98 2.10
N GLU A 268 21.56 26.01 1.90
CA GLU A 268 21.30 24.61 2.23
C GLU A 268 20.86 24.56 3.69
N ALA A 269 19.74 23.87 3.95
CA ALA A 269 19.18 23.78 5.29
C ALA A 269 20.24 23.22 6.25
N GLU A 270 20.45 23.86 7.39
CA GLU A 270 21.49 23.45 8.32
C GLU A 270 21.05 22.14 9.04
N LEU A 271 21.97 21.17 9.16
CA LEU A 271 21.68 19.85 9.72
C LEU A 271 22.21 19.71 11.15
N SER A 272 21.33 19.39 12.10
CA SER A 272 21.72 18.86 13.41
C SER A 272 21.46 17.35 13.48
N VAL A 273 22.37 16.60 14.08
CA VAL A 273 22.21 15.14 14.28
C VAL A 273 22.05 14.85 15.76
N VAL A 274 20.99 14.13 16.14
CA VAL A 274 20.75 13.63 17.49
C VAL A 274 21.02 12.12 17.52
N ILE A 275 21.98 11.70 18.33
CA ILE A 275 22.29 10.28 18.56
C ILE A 275 21.77 9.89 19.94
N VAL A 276 20.86 8.93 20.00
CA VAL A 276 20.39 8.34 21.28
C VAL A 276 21.23 7.11 21.59
N LEU A 277 22.15 7.22 22.55
CA LEU A 277 23.01 6.11 22.96
C LEU A 277 22.31 5.17 23.93
N GLY A 278 22.43 3.86 23.65
CA GLY A 278 22.11 2.80 24.59
C GLY A 278 23.22 2.55 25.61
N GLU A 279 23.11 1.45 26.34
CA GLU A 279 24.13 1.03 27.34
C GLU A 279 25.47 0.66 26.68
N GLN A 280 25.50 0.26 25.40
CA GLN A 280 26.73 -0.08 24.70
C GLN A 280 27.28 1.10 23.91
N LYS A 281 28.51 1.51 24.23
CA LYS A 281 29.17 2.70 23.65
C LYS A 281 30.18 2.35 22.57
N SER A 282 30.29 1.07 22.20
CA SER A 282 31.38 0.53 21.37
C SER A 282 31.38 1.04 19.93
N LYS A 283 30.20 1.43 19.40
CA LYS A 283 30.03 1.87 18.01
C LYS A 283 30.06 3.38 17.82
N LEU A 284 30.01 4.19 18.90
CA LEU A 284 29.92 5.65 18.81
C LEU A 284 31.01 6.27 17.94
N ASN A 285 32.26 5.82 18.09
CA ASN A 285 33.38 6.27 17.28
C ASN A 285 33.14 6.04 15.77
N GLN A 286 32.66 4.86 15.40
CA GLN A 286 32.37 4.52 13.99
C GLN A 286 31.24 5.40 13.44
N ILE A 287 30.19 5.63 14.23
CA ILE A 287 29.07 6.51 13.86
C ILE A 287 29.57 7.93 13.63
N LEU A 288 30.31 8.50 14.60
CA LEU A 288 30.85 9.87 14.50
C LEU A 288 31.76 10.04 13.29
N ASN A 289 32.58 9.04 12.96
CA ASN A 289 33.42 9.07 11.77
C ASN A 289 32.59 9.14 10.47
N LYS A 290 31.48 8.39 10.38
CA LYS A 290 30.60 8.42 9.20
C LYS A 290 29.84 9.75 9.09
N LEU A 291 29.45 10.35 10.21
CA LEU A 291 28.69 11.60 10.22
C LEU A 291 29.48 12.83 9.76
N GLN A 292 30.80 12.82 9.85
CA GLN A 292 31.61 13.95 9.37
C GLN A 292 31.45 14.18 7.86
N HIS A 293 31.16 13.13 7.09
CA HIS A 293 30.97 13.23 5.65
C HIS A 293 29.67 13.94 5.26
N ILE A 294 28.64 13.90 6.12
CA ILE A 294 27.34 14.57 5.86
C ILE A 294 27.31 16.00 6.43
N LYS A 295 28.45 16.49 6.95
CA LYS A 295 28.71 17.87 7.40
C LYS A 295 27.59 18.49 8.27
N PRO A 296 27.18 17.84 9.37
CA PRO A 296 26.26 18.48 10.31
C PRO A 296 26.92 19.70 10.96
N ILE A 297 26.12 20.71 11.31
CA ILE A 297 26.62 21.87 12.06
C ILE A 297 26.95 21.50 13.51
N GLU A 298 26.29 20.48 14.03
CA GLU A 298 26.55 19.89 15.34
C GLU A 298 26.03 18.44 15.42
N ILE A 299 26.61 17.69 16.36
CA ILE A 299 26.17 16.36 16.74
C ILE A 299 25.82 16.39 18.22
N ILE A 300 24.60 15.98 18.56
CA ILE A 300 24.08 15.95 19.92
C ILE A 300 23.99 14.50 20.36
N VAL A 301 24.86 14.12 21.28
CA VAL A 301 24.91 12.78 21.86
C VAL A 301 24.11 12.76 23.16
N VAL A 302 23.01 12.02 23.17
CA VAL A 302 22.16 11.83 24.34
C VAL A 302 22.51 10.49 24.97
N ALA A 303 23.09 10.52 26.18
CA ALA A 303 23.63 9.33 26.85
C ALA A 303 23.04 9.14 28.26
N ASP A 304 23.07 7.91 28.75
CA ASP A 304 22.70 7.54 30.13
C ASP A 304 23.70 8.05 31.18
N ASP A 305 24.99 8.08 30.80
CA ASP A 305 26.13 8.61 31.54
C ASP A 305 26.96 9.49 30.61
N ARG A 306 26.91 10.79 30.89
CA ARG A 306 27.58 11.85 30.14
C ARG A 306 29.10 11.72 30.17
N MET A 307 29.70 11.39 31.32
CA MET A 307 31.16 11.38 31.46
C MET A 307 31.78 10.24 30.65
N SER A 308 31.17 9.06 30.71
CA SER A 308 31.59 7.91 29.91
C SER A 308 31.41 8.16 28.40
N ALA A 309 30.35 8.84 27.97
CA ALA A 309 30.16 9.21 26.57
C ALA A 309 31.22 10.19 26.08
N ILE A 310 31.56 11.23 26.87
CA ILE A 310 32.62 12.20 26.54
C ILE A 310 33.97 11.50 26.34
N GLN A 311 34.32 10.53 27.20
CA GLN A 311 35.56 9.76 27.08
C GLN A 311 35.63 8.90 25.80
N SER A 312 34.49 8.59 25.20
CA SER A 312 34.37 7.77 23.99
C SER A 312 34.40 8.60 22.70
N ILE A 313 34.38 9.93 22.79
CA ILE A 313 34.44 10.83 21.63
C ILE A 313 35.88 10.97 21.15
N PRO A 314 36.18 10.66 19.87
CA PRO A 314 37.52 10.79 19.33
C PRO A 314 37.96 12.25 19.19
N THR A 315 39.27 12.49 19.32
CA THR A 315 39.87 13.83 19.13
C THR A 315 39.87 14.31 17.68
N PHE A 316 39.60 13.42 16.71
CA PHE A 316 39.57 13.76 15.28
C PHE A 316 38.21 14.29 14.79
N VAL A 317 37.19 14.38 15.65
CA VAL A 317 35.87 14.88 15.25
C VAL A 317 35.92 16.40 15.09
N GLU A 318 35.84 16.87 13.84
CA GLU A 318 35.91 18.31 13.51
C GLU A 318 34.59 19.06 13.80
N CYS A 319 33.46 18.35 13.85
CA CYS A 319 32.14 18.90 14.14
C CYS A 319 31.96 19.21 15.63
N ASN A 320 31.20 20.25 15.97
CA ASN A 320 30.79 20.50 17.36
C ASN A 320 29.99 19.31 17.91
N VAL A 321 30.44 18.70 19.01
CA VAL A 321 29.73 17.60 19.67
C VAL A 321 29.24 18.03 21.05
N VAL A 322 27.93 17.98 21.26
CA VAL A 322 27.28 18.30 22.54
C VAL A 322 26.82 17.00 23.20
N VAL A 323 27.27 16.73 24.42
CA VAL A 323 26.85 15.54 25.19
C VAL A 323 25.91 15.92 26.32
N ILE A 324 24.73 15.31 26.34
CA ILE A 324 23.72 15.50 27.38
C ILE A 324 23.37 14.18 28.08
N GLU A 325 22.97 14.27 29.34
CA GLU A 325 22.53 13.14 30.14
C GLU A 325 20.99 13.00 30.11
N GLU A 326 20.47 11.88 29.65
CA GLU A 326 19.06 11.49 29.77
C GLU A 326 18.95 9.96 29.80
N LYS A 327 18.46 9.44 30.93
CA LYS A 327 18.36 7.98 31.17
C LYS A 327 17.11 7.38 30.54
N ASN A 328 16.10 8.19 30.27
CA ASN A 328 14.87 7.75 29.62
C ASN A 328 15.01 7.88 28.10
N LYS A 329 15.16 6.75 27.41
CA LYS A 329 15.26 6.68 25.95
C LYS A 329 14.12 7.39 25.21
N TRP A 330 12.94 7.49 25.81
CA TRP A 330 11.79 8.19 25.22
C TRP A 330 11.92 9.71 25.35
N LYS A 331 12.57 10.23 26.40
CA LYS A 331 12.84 11.68 26.54
C LYS A 331 14.07 12.12 25.75
N ALA A 332 14.94 11.20 25.36
CA ALA A 332 16.17 11.51 24.64
C ALA A 332 15.93 12.30 23.34
N PRO A 333 14.98 11.92 22.45
CA PRO A 333 14.64 12.74 21.29
C PRO A 333 14.18 14.16 21.64
N VAL A 334 13.42 14.34 22.73
CA VAL A 334 12.95 15.66 23.19
C VAL A 334 14.12 16.56 23.56
N HIS A 335 15.05 16.04 24.36
CA HIS A 335 16.19 16.81 24.84
C HIS A 335 17.20 17.10 23.73
N GLY A 336 17.46 16.13 22.85
CA GLY A 336 18.29 16.33 21.66
C GLY A 336 17.70 17.41 20.74
N ALA A 337 16.40 17.32 20.42
CA ALA A 337 15.72 18.28 19.57
C ALA A 337 15.77 19.72 20.10
N ARG A 338 15.66 19.93 21.43
CA ARG A 338 15.70 21.27 22.04
C ARG A 338 17.04 21.98 21.89
N ILE A 339 18.11 21.22 21.75
CA ILE A 339 19.47 21.74 21.61
C ILE A 339 19.82 21.94 20.14
N ALA A 340 19.21 21.14 19.25
CA ALA A 340 19.42 21.20 17.82
C ALA A 340 19.19 22.62 17.27
N ASN A 341 20.21 23.18 16.65
CA ASN A 341 20.27 24.49 16.05
C ASN A 341 19.89 24.48 14.57
N GLY A 342 20.07 23.35 13.88
CA GLY A 342 19.81 23.18 12.46
C GLY A 342 18.33 23.28 12.10
N ASP A 343 18.07 23.62 10.84
CA ASP A 343 16.74 23.62 10.22
C ASP A 343 16.15 22.20 10.12
N VAL A 344 17.01 21.19 10.05
CA VAL A 344 16.67 19.76 9.98
C VAL A 344 17.34 19.02 11.14
N VAL A 345 16.57 18.14 11.78
CA VAL A 345 17.04 17.29 12.88
C VAL A 345 16.94 15.82 12.46
N LEU A 346 18.10 15.16 12.32
CA LEU A 346 18.20 13.73 12.06
C LEU A 346 18.37 12.95 13.37
N PHE A 347 17.54 11.95 13.61
CA PHE A 347 17.59 11.10 14.81
C PHE A 347 18.16 9.73 14.46
N LEU A 348 19.21 9.33 15.18
CA LEU A 348 19.92 8.06 15.01
C LEU A 348 19.98 7.27 16.31
N ASP A 349 19.94 5.95 16.18
CA ASP A 349 20.22 5.01 17.26
C ASP A 349 21.74 4.85 17.40
N GLY A 350 22.27 4.98 18.62
CA GLY A 350 23.69 4.86 18.92
C GLY A 350 24.28 3.46 18.71
N GLU A 351 23.46 2.46 18.40
CA GLU A 351 23.88 1.10 18.06
C GLU A 351 24.03 0.87 16.55
N ASP A 352 23.63 1.84 15.72
CA ASP A 352 23.48 1.66 14.27
C ASP A 352 24.56 2.45 13.49
N VAL A 353 25.48 1.72 12.85
CA VAL A 353 26.49 2.30 11.96
C VAL A 353 25.93 2.33 10.54
N ILE A 354 25.59 3.53 10.07
CA ILE A 354 24.98 3.76 8.75
C ILE A 354 26.01 4.42 7.82
N PHE A 355 26.03 4.07 6.53
CA PHE A 355 26.95 4.69 5.59
C PHE A 355 26.52 6.14 5.27
N SER A 356 27.50 7.03 5.09
CA SER A 356 27.27 8.45 4.85
C SER A 356 26.41 8.70 3.61
N VAL A 357 26.64 7.94 2.52
CA VAL A 357 25.85 8.02 1.29
C VAL A 357 24.37 7.65 1.51
N GLU A 358 24.10 6.66 2.38
CA GLU A 358 22.73 6.29 2.74
C GLU A 358 22.06 7.41 3.55
N LEU A 359 22.79 8.02 4.48
CA LEU A 359 22.30 9.15 5.28
C LEU A 359 22.04 10.38 4.41
N GLU A 360 22.94 10.71 3.48
CA GLU A 360 22.79 11.81 2.52
C GLU A 360 21.50 11.63 1.71
N ARG A 361 21.32 10.47 1.06
CA ARG A 361 20.10 10.15 0.31
C ARG A 361 18.85 10.19 1.20
N PHE A 362 18.98 9.80 2.47
CA PHE A 362 17.86 9.79 3.41
C PHE A 362 17.39 11.20 3.80
N ILE A 363 18.31 12.15 4.02
CA ILE A 363 17.98 13.51 4.47
C ILE A 363 17.80 14.52 3.33
N GLU A 364 18.29 14.21 2.13
CA GLU A 364 18.26 15.09 0.96
C GLU A 364 16.88 15.73 0.69
N PRO A 365 15.74 15.02 0.79
CA PRO A 365 14.42 15.63 0.58
C PRO A 365 14.08 16.73 1.59
N LEU A 366 14.60 16.68 2.83
CA LEU A 366 14.43 17.73 3.83
C LEU A 366 15.36 18.91 3.56
N LEU A 367 16.62 18.64 3.17
CA LEU A 367 17.58 19.70 2.85
C LEU A 367 17.11 20.53 1.65
N LYS A 368 16.45 19.89 0.68
CA LYS A 368 15.80 20.53 -0.47
C LYS A 368 14.40 21.09 -0.18
N LYS A 369 13.91 21.00 1.06
CA LYS A 369 12.57 21.46 1.51
C LYS A 369 11.39 20.83 0.75
N GLU A 370 11.62 19.69 0.11
CA GLU A 370 10.59 18.92 -0.61
C GLU A 370 9.67 18.18 0.37
N GLN A 371 10.21 17.76 1.51
CA GLN A 371 9.51 17.04 2.58
C GLN A 371 9.80 17.68 3.95
N ASP A 372 8.94 17.44 4.92
CA ASP A 372 9.10 17.97 6.28
C ASP A 372 9.52 16.89 7.28
N VAL A 373 9.25 15.63 6.94
CA VAL A 373 9.55 14.45 7.75
C VAL A 373 9.93 13.30 6.82
N ILE A 374 11.04 12.61 7.11
CA ILE A 374 11.42 11.37 6.44
C ILE A 374 11.46 10.24 7.46
N LEU A 375 10.82 9.12 7.11
CA LEU A 375 10.79 7.89 7.87
C LEU A 375 11.64 6.83 7.17
N ASN A 376 12.30 5.95 7.94
CA ASN A 376 12.97 4.79 7.38
C ASN A 376 11.97 3.88 6.65
N ASN A 377 12.27 3.53 5.40
CA ASN A 377 11.48 2.56 4.65
C ASN A 377 11.82 1.14 5.10
N ILE A 378 10.91 0.52 5.83
CA ILE A 378 11.08 -0.80 6.44
C ILE A 378 10.10 -1.83 5.87
N ASP A 379 9.32 -1.45 4.86
CA ASP A 379 8.26 -2.27 4.29
C ASP A 379 8.79 -3.61 3.77
N SER A 380 9.91 -3.59 3.05
CA SER A 380 10.50 -4.81 2.48
C SER A 380 10.92 -5.81 3.56
N VAL A 381 11.51 -5.32 4.66
CA VAL A 381 11.93 -6.13 5.82
C VAL A 381 10.71 -6.71 6.53
N CYS A 382 9.70 -5.87 6.78
CA CYS A 382 8.43 -6.29 7.40
C CYS A 382 7.74 -7.36 6.54
N PHE A 383 7.69 -7.14 5.22
CA PHE A 383 7.04 -8.02 4.26
C PHE A 383 7.68 -9.42 4.26
N GLU A 384 9.00 -9.53 4.09
CA GLU A 384 9.67 -10.84 4.02
C GLU A 384 9.44 -11.67 5.29
N LYS A 385 9.45 -11.01 6.46
CA LYS A 385 9.20 -11.69 7.73
C LYS A 385 7.77 -12.23 7.83
N MET A 386 6.77 -11.42 7.51
CA MET A 386 5.39 -11.87 7.62
C MET A 386 5.07 -13.05 6.71
N ARG A 387 5.81 -13.27 5.61
CA ARG A 387 5.59 -14.44 4.74
C ARG A 387 5.69 -15.77 5.48
N VAL A 388 6.41 -15.81 6.59
CA VAL A 388 6.67 -17.04 7.35
C VAL A 388 6.25 -16.95 8.83
N GLU A 389 5.87 -15.78 9.33
CA GLU A 389 5.56 -15.56 10.75
C GLU A 389 4.33 -14.67 10.99
N TRP A 390 3.72 -14.81 12.18
CA TRP A 390 2.69 -13.88 12.66
C TRP A 390 3.27 -12.47 12.85
N PRO A 391 2.54 -11.40 12.47
CA PRO A 391 3.01 -10.04 12.69
C PRO A 391 3.16 -9.75 14.18
N SER A 392 4.25 -9.05 14.55
CA SER A 392 4.39 -8.52 15.91
C SER A 392 3.39 -7.38 16.15
N ILE A 393 3.15 -7.06 17.42
CA ILE A 393 2.23 -5.97 17.80
C ILE A 393 2.63 -4.64 17.18
N ALA A 394 3.92 -4.31 17.22
CA ALA A 394 4.44 -3.12 16.54
C ALA A 394 4.09 -3.10 15.04
N MET A 395 4.19 -4.24 14.33
CA MET A 395 3.85 -4.31 12.90
C MET A 395 2.34 -4.15 12.66
N VAL A 396 1.50 -4.75 13.51
CA VAL A 396 0.05 -4.59 13.45
C VAL A 396 -0.30 -3.11 13.56
N TYR A 397 0.15 -2.44 14.63
CA TYR A 397 -0.21 -1.04 14.85
C TYR A 397 0.43 -0.07 13.87
N ARG A 398 1.68 -0.28 13.42
CA ARG A 398 2.28 0.55 12.35
C ARG A 398 1.40 0.61 11.12
N LYS A 399 0.93 -0.55 10.66
CA LYS A 399 0.07 -0.61 9.48
C LYS A 399 -1.31 -0.02 9.73
N ILE A 400 -1.92 -0.32 10.87
CA ILE A 400 -3.24 0.23 11.23
C ILE A 400 -3.20 1.76 11.38
N VAL A 401 -2.21 2.31 12.08
CA VAL A 401 -2.06 3.77 12.27
C VAL A 401 -1.89 4.47 10.92
N ASN A 402 -1.03 3.95 10.04
CA ASN A 402 -0.86 4.52 8.71
C ASN A 402 -2.14 4.40 7.85
N ASP A 403 -2.87 3.30 7.99
CA ASP A 403 -4.15 3.06 7.30
C ASP A 403 -5.24 4.07 7.73
N VAL A 404 -5.47 4.23 9.03
CA VAL A 404 -6.51 5.15 9.55
C VAL A 404 -6.20 6.62 9.23
N LEU A 405 -4.92 6.97 9.13
CA LEU A 405 -4.46 8.30 8.75
C LEU A 405 -4.52 8.56 7.23
N GLY A 406 -5.00 7.61 6.43
CA GLY A 406 -5.07 7.72 4.97
C GLY A 406 -3.70 7.69 4.29
N ARG A 407 -2.66 7.22 4.99
CA ARG A 407 -1.26 7.15 4.55
C ARG A 407 -0.83 5.72 4.27
N MET A 408 -1.62 5.01 3.47
CA MET A 408 -1.33 3.63 3.04
C MET A 408 0.00 3.51 2.29
N ASP A 409 0.49 4.60 1.70
CA ASP A 409 1.80 4.72 1.06
C ASP A 409 2.96 4.51 2.04
N LEU A 410 2.80 4.89 3.31
CA LEU A 410 3.81 4.68 4.35
C LEU A 410 3.89 3.23 4.85
N LYS A 411 2.86 2.41 4.59
CA LYS A 411 2.82 0.99 4.95
C LYS A 411 3.21 0.72 6.43
N TYR A 412 4.44 0.26 6.71
CA TYR A 412 4.94 -0.02 8.07
C TYR A 412 5.88 1.06 8.63
N ASP A 413 6.16 2.09 7.85
CA ASP A 413 7.11 3.13 8.17
C ASP A 413 6.54 4.00 9.27
N SER A 414 7.38 4.29 10.28
CA SER A 414 6.93 5.01 11.46
C SER A 414 8.10 5.63 12.21
N MET A 415 7.83 6.74 12.90
CA MET A 415 8.75 7.39 13.84
C MET A 415 9.12 6.51 15.04
N LEU A 416 8.46 5.36 15.22
CA LEU A 416 8.80 4.38 16.27
C LEU A 416 10.21 3.78 16.11
N SER A 417 10.78 3.80 14.91
CA SER A 417 12.16 3.35 14.67
C SER A 417 13.01 4.44 14.06
N MET A 418 14.21 4.61 14.62
CA MET A 418 15.27 5.36 13.98
C MET A 418 15.91 4.53 12.85
N PRO A 419 16.47 5.16 11.80
CA PRO A 419 16.55 6.61 11.62
C PRO A 419 15.22 7.26 11.20
N TYR A 420 15.02 8.51 11.61
CA TYR A 420 14.03 9.42 11.04
C TYR A 420 14.56 10.84 11.08
N ALA A 421 14.11 11.70 10.18
CA ALA A 421 14.49 13.10 10.15
C ALA A 421 13.24 13.97 10.08
N ILE A 422 13.29 15.14 10.71
CA ILE A 422 12.18 16.09 10.79
C ILE A 422 12.71 17.52 10.78
N THR A 423 11.99 18.41 10.11
CA THR A 423 12.32 19.84 10.14
C THR A 423 12.07 20.43 11.54
N LYS A 424 12.92 21.34 11.98
CA LYS A 424 12.77 22.01 13.28
C LYS A 424 11.44 22.75 13.40
N LYS A 425 10.97 23.34 12.30
CA LYS A 425 9.65 23.98 12.20
C LYS A 425 8.50 23.00 12.51
N ALA A 426 8.57 21.76 11.99
CA ALA A 426 7.57 20.75 12.28
C ALA A 426 7.63 20.31 13.76
N ILE A 427 8.82 20.15 14.35
CA ILE A 427 8.98 19.87 15.79
C ILE A 427 8.37 20.98 16.65
N GLU A 428 8.62 22.24 16.31
CA GLU A 428 8.10 23.40 17.04
C GLU A 428 6.58 23.48 16.99
N ASP A 429 5.99 23.19 15.82
CA ASP A 429 4.55 23.22 15.62
C ASP A 429 3.80 22.10 16.36
N ILE A 430 4.36 20.87 16.42
CA ILE A 430 3.76 19.78 17.22
C ILE A 430 4.14 19.86 18.71
N GLY A 431 5.18 20.63 19.03
CA GLY A 431 5.74 20.83 20.37
C GLY A 431 6.74 19.74 20.77
N TYR A 432 7.95 20.14 21.18
CA TYR A 432 9.05 19.25 21.55
C TYR A 432 8.69 18.06 22.46
N ASN A 433 7.83 18.27 23.46
CA ASN A 433 7.47 17.22 24.42
C ASN A 433 6.78 16.01 23.78
N ILE A 434 6.10 16.20 22.64
CA ILE A 434 5.35 15.11 21.99
C ILE A 434 6.29 14.05 21.42
N LEU A 435 7.55 14.40 21.10
CA LEU A 435 8.56 13.47 20.57
C LEU A 435 8.87 12.31 21.52
N GLN A 436 8.51 12.40 22.81
CA GLN A 436 8.58 11.25 23.72
C GLN A 436 7.55 10.16 23.43
N HIS A 437 6.55 10.47 22.59
CA HIS A 437 5.52 9.57 22.11
C HIS A 437 5.58 9.55 20.57
N PRO A 438 6.45 8.72 19.95
CA PRO A 438 6.71 8.78 18.50
C PRO A 438 5.49 8.54 17.63
N ILE A 439 4.60 7.61 18.02
CA ILE A 439 3.35 7.35 17.28
C ILE A 439 2.41 8.55 17.34
N LEU A 440 2.24 9.15 18.52
CA LEU A 440 1.42 10.35 18.69
C LEU A 440 2.02 11.55 17.95
N SER A 441 3.35 11.66 17.90
CA SER A 441 4.05 12.68 17.09
C SER A 441 3.70 12.53 15.61
N GLN A 442 3.78 11.31 15.07
CA GLN A 442 3.44 11.00 13.69
C GLN A 442 1.97 11.29 13.36
N VAL A 443 1.04 10.86 14.23
CA VAL A 443 -0.40 11.18 14.11
C VAL A 443 -0.61 12.69 14.04
N THR A 444 -0.01 13.43 14.97
CA THR A 444 -0.14 14.90 15.04
C THR A 444 0.45 15.59 13.81
N LEU A 445 1.59 15.13 13.32
CA LEU A 445 2.22 15.66 12.10
C LEU A 445 1.30 15.50 10.88
N ILE A 446 0.73 14.30 10.70
CA ILE A 446 -0.17 14.04 9.57
C ILE A 446 -1.46 14.86 9.69
N GLU A 447 -2.06 14.95 10.87
CA GLU A 447 -3.29 15.75 11.08
C GLU A 447 -3.07 17.26 10.85
N LYS A 448 -1.87 17.76 11.14
CA LYS A 448 -1.49 19.14 10.86
C LYS A 448 -1.07 19.38 9.40
N GLY A 449 -1.06 18.35 8.56
CA GLY A 449 -0.79 18.45 7.13
C GLY A 449 0.70 18.53 6.77
N TRP A 450 1.60 18.12 7.66
CA TRP A 450 3.02 18.04 7.36
C TRP A 450 3.32 16.95 6.30
N ARG A 451 4.31 17.20 5.44
CA ARG A 451 4.66 16.28 4.35
C ARG A 451 5.62 15.20 4.85
N LEU A 452 5.10 13.99 5.04
CA LEU A 452 5.90 12.81 5.40
C LEU A 452 6.22 11.99 4.15
N HIS A 453 7.42 11.41 4.10
CA HIS A 453 7.85 10.54 3.00
C HIS A 453 8.75 9.38 3.49
N SER A 454 8.86 8.30 2.72
CA SER A 454 9.64 7.11 3.09
C SER A 454 10.17 6.31 1.87
N SER A 455 11.03 6.92 1.05
CA SER A 455 11.64 6.25 -0.12
C SER A 455 12.92 5.47 0.19
N SER A 456 13.70 5.94 1.16
CA SER A 456 15.04 5.41 1.45
C SER A 456 14.99 4.37 2.58
N ALA A 457 15.48 3.17 2.28
CA ALA A 457 15.60 2.08 3.24
C ALA A 457 17.02 2.03 3.82
N ILE A 458 17.14 2.17 5.14
CA ILE A 458 18.37 2.00 5.89
C ILE A 458 18.24 0.73 6.73
N THR A 459 19.07 -0.27 6.43
CA THR A 459 19.10 -1.52 7.21
C THR A 459 19.89 -1.32 8.49
N ASN A 460 19.34 -1.68 9.64
CA ASN A 460 19.98 -1.43 10.93
C ASN A 460 19.68 -2.51 11.99
N THR A 461 20.31 -2.40 13.15
CA THR A 461 20.22 -3.39 14.24
C THR A 461 18.85 -3.35 14.92
N SER A 462 18.23 -2.18 15.02
CA SER A 462 16.88 -2.02 15.56
C SER A 462 15.81 -2.72 14.70
N LEU A 463 15.98 -2.72 13.37
CA LEU A 463 15.19 -3.55 12.44
C LEU A 463 15.35 -5.04 12.71
N ASN A 464 16.56 -5.51 13.01
CA ASN A 464 16.79 -6.92 13.35
C ASN A 464 16.09 -7.34 14.66
N ASN A 465 15.86 -6.41 15.60
CA ASN A 465 15.13 -6.68 16.84
C ASN A 465 13.60 -6.68 16.66
N ILE A 466 13.05 -5.90 15.72
CA ILE A 466 11.66 -6.06 15.26
C ILE A 466 11.47 -7.48 14.66
N THR A 467 12.56 -8.08 14.18
CA THR A 467 12.57 -9.38 13.52
C THR A 467 12.86 -10.60 14.41
N SER A 468 13.17 -10.50 15.71
CA SER A 468 13.68 -11.64 16.50
C SER A 468 12.76 -12.26 17.57
N ASN A 469 11.51 -11.81 17.71
CA ASN A 469 10.66 -12.28 18.81
C ASN A 469 9.89 -13.58 18.50
N ASN A 470 10.34 -14.70 19.10
CA ASN A 470 9.59 -15.98 19.23
C ASN A 470 8.23 -15.83 19.95
N THR A 471 7.88 -14.64 20.43
CA THR A 471 6.63 -14.34 21.15
C THR A 471 5.49 -13.89 20.24
N SER A 472 5.72 -13.64 18.94
CA SER A 472 4.73 -13.09 18.01
C SER A 472 3.50 -13.99 17.77
N PHE A 473 3.63 -15.29 18.02
CA PHE A 473 2.52 -16.22 17.85
C PHE A 473 1.32 -15.85 18.73
N TYR A 474 0.13 -15.78 18.13
CA TYR A 474 -1.08 -15.28 18.78
C TYR A 474 -1.50 -16.07 20.03
N LYS A 475 -1.11 -17.34 20.17
CA LYS A 475 -1.44 -18.12 21.39
C LYS A 475 -0.52 -17.84 22.58
N ASN A 476 0.55 -17.06 22.41
CA ASN A 476 1.41 -16.67 23.51
C ASN A 476 0.77 -15.56 24.34
N GLU A 477 1.04 -15.54 25.64
CA GLU A 477 0.67 -14.43 26.52
C GLU A 477 1.35 -13.12 26.09
N LEU A 478 0.73 -11.99 26.44
CA LEU A 478 1.29 -10.67 26.19
C LEU A 478 2.44 -10.40 27.16
N THR A 479 3.60 -10.05 26.60
CA THR A 479 4.75 -9.61 27.39
C THR A 479 4.56 -8.17 27.91
N LYS A 480 5.29 -7.78 28.97
CA LYS A 480 5.26 -6.40 29.49
C LYS A 480 5.61 -5.35 28.43
N LEU A 481 6.52 -5.69 27.51
CA LEU A 481 6.90 -4.80 26.40
C LEU A 481 5.74 -4.63 25.42
N GLU A 482 5.12 -5.73 25.01
CA GLU A 482 3.94 -5.74 24.13
C GLU A 482 2.78 -4.95 24.73
N VAL A 483 2.52 -5.08 26.03
CA VAL A 483 1.51 -4.26 26.73
C VAL A 483 1.83 -2.78 26.63
N CYS A 484 3.09 -2.39 26.79
CA CYS A 484 3.51 -0.99 26.64
C CYS A 484 3.30 -0.50 25.20
N GLU A 485 3.64 -1.31 24.20
CA GLU A 485 3.41 -1.00 22.79
C GLU A 485 1.92 -0.84 22.47
N ILE A 486 1.07 -1.74 22.93
CA ILE A 486 -0.39 -1.61 22.79
C ILE A 486 -0.83 -0.29 23.42
N LYS A 487 -0.36 0.02 24.62
CA LYS A 487 -0.80 1.21 25.36
C LYS A 487 -0.46 2.51 24.62
N GLU A 488 0.75 2.63 24.10
CA GLU A 488 1.17 3.83 23.35
C GLU A 488 0.42 3.97 22.03
N ASN A 489 0.20 2.89 21.28
CA ASN A 489 -0.52 2.94 20.01
C ASN A 489 -2.01 3.24 20.19
N VAL A 490 -2.66 2.59 21.16
CA VAL A 490 -4.08 2.85 21.48
C VAL A 490 -4.29 4.29 21.94
N LYS A 491 -3.38 4.84 22.74
CA LYS A 491 -3.43 6.26 23.16
C LYS A 491 -3.27 7.23 21.97
N ALA A 492 -2.43 6.90 21.00
CA ALA A 492 -2.29 7.71 19.79
C ALA A 492 -3.57 7.66 18.94
N LEU A 493 -4.18 6.49 18.78
CA LEU A 493 -5.47 6.31 18.10
C LEU A 493 -6.61 7.01 18.85
N GLU A 494 -6.62 6.97 20.19
CA GLU A 494 -7.58 7.69 21.03
C GLU A 494 -7.50 9.20 20.76
N SER A 495 -6.28 9.77 20.74
CA SER A 495 -6.11 11.20 20.45
C SER A 495 -6.70 11.57 19.09
N TRP A 496 -6.48 10.73 18.07
CA TRP A 496 -7.05 10.92 16.73
C TRP A 496 -8.58 10.78 16.73
N LEU A 497 -9.13 9.75 17.39
CA LEU A 497 -10.58 9.48 17.49
C LEU A 497 -11.34 10.60 18.23
N GLN A 498 -10.74 11.26 19.22
CA GLN A 498 -11.37 12.38 19.95
C GLN A 498 -11.80 13.55 19.04
N ARG A 499 -11.24 13.65 17.83
CA ARG A 499 -11.58 14.66 16.81
C ARG A 499 -12.52 14.12 15.72
N LYS A 500 -13.06 12.92 15.89
CA LYS A 500 -13.90 12.18 14.93
C LYS A 500 -15.18 11.67 15.61
N ASP A 501 -16.07 11.05 14.83
CA ASP A 501 -17.10 10.20 15.40
C ASP A 501 -16.50 8.87 15.92
N ASP A 502 -17.34 8.05 16.57
CA ASP A 502 -16.91 6.77 17.15
C ASP A 502 -16.38 5.76 16.12
N ARG A 503 -16.70 5.96 14.83
CA ARG A 503 -16.25 5.15 13.69
C ARG A 503 -15.05 5.76 12.98
N GLY A 504 -14.47 6.86 13.47
CA GLY A 504 -13.38 7.57 12.80
C GLY A 504 -13.79 8.26 11.49
N ASN A 505 -15.07 8.62 11.35
CA ASN A 505 -15.74 9.11 10.14
C ASN A 505 -15.84 8.10 8.98
N TYR A 506 -15.64 6.81 9.25
CA TYR A 506 -15.83 5.75 8.25
C TYR A 506 -17.32 5.45 8.04
N THR A 507 -17.66 5.11 6.79
CA THR A 507 -19.03 4.78 6.41
C THR A 507 -19.63 3.67 7.28
N ASP A 508 -20.89 3.83 7.64
CA ASP A 508 -21.70 2.80 8.31
C ASP A 508 -22.36 1.83 7.31
N GLY A 509 -22.10 2.00 6.01
CA GLY A 509 -22.65 1.16 4.96
C GLY A 509 -24.18 1.22 4.84
N GLY A 510 -24.79 2.34 5.25
CA GLY A 510 -26.23 2.56 5.17
C GLY A 510 -27.05 1.75 6.17
N ARG A 511 -26.47 1.29 7.29
CA ARG A 511 -27.22 0.61 8.35
C ARG A 511 -28.36 1.47 8.88
N LYS A 512 -29.55 0.89 8.94
CA LYS A 512 -30.77 1.50 9.48
C LYS A 512 -30.83 1.35 11.01
N ARG A 513 -29.90 2.00 11.72
CA ARG A 513 -29.79 1.90 13.19
C ARG A 513 -31.05 2.39 13.91
N GLU A 514 -31.80 3.30 13.31
CA GLU A 514 -33.09 3.78 13.79
C GLU A 514 -34.13 2.67 13.96
N VAL A 515 -34.05 1.58 13.20
CA VAL A 515 -34.93 0.41 13.34
C VAL A 515 -34.72 -0.27 14.68
N ILE A 516 -33.48 -0.35 15.16
CA ILE A 516 -33.14 -0.91 16.46
C ILE A 516 -33.75 -0.05 17.59
N GLU A 517 -33.65 1.28 17.48
CA GLU A 517 -34.22 2.21 18.46
C GLU A 517 -35.76 2.17 18.49
N GLN A 518 -36.42 1.91 17.36
CA GLN A 518 -37.86 1.70 17.30
C GLN A 518 -38.26 0.38 18.00
N LEU A 519 -37.53 -0.71 17.73
CA LEU A 519 -37.80 -2.02 18.33
C LEU A 519 -37.59 -2.06 19.85
N LYS A 520 -36.65 -1.26 20.37
CA LYS A 520 -36.49 -1.06 21.83
C LYS A 520 -37.75 -0.48 22.47
N LYS A 521 -38.47 0.41 21.78
CA LYS A 521 -39.69 1.06 22.28
C LYS A 521 -40.90 0.16 22.15
N GLN A 522 -41.07 -0.48 21.00
CA GLN A 522 -42.20 -1.34 20.72
C GLN A 522 -41.81 -2.47 19.78
N LYS A 523 -42.03 -3.71 20.23
CA LYS A 523 -41.78 -4.92 19.45
C LYS A 523 -42.92 -5.14 18.44
N ASN A 524 -42.94 -4.34 17.37
CA ASN A 524 -43.91 -4.44 16.29
C ASN A 524 -43.20 -4.65 14.95
N TYR A 525 -43.48 -5.78 14.29
CA TYR A 525 -42.96 -6.09 12.97
C TYR A 525 -44.07 -5.90 11.94
N SER A 526 -43.79 -5.18 10.85
CA SER A 526 -44.75 -4.90 9.79
C SER A 526 -45.27 -6.18 9.13
N LEU A 527 -44.38 -7.17 8.96
CA LEU A 527 -44.63 -8.42 8.26
C LEU A 527 -43.91 -9.57 8.98
N PHE A 528 -44.69 -10.50 9.54
CA PHE A 528 -44.19 -11.61 10.36
C PHE A 528 -44.88 -12.94 9.99
N HIS A 529 -44.09 -14.00 9.85
CA HIS A 529 -44.58 -15.36 9.68
C HIS A 529 -43.90 -16.28 10.70
N LYS A 530 -44.67 -16.97 11.54
CA LYS A 530 -44.11 -17.94 12.49
C LYS A 530 -43.88 -19.29 11.80
N GLY A 531 -42.65 -19.78 11.89
CA GLY A 531 -42.27 -21.10 11.42
C GLY A 531 -42.43 -22.20 12.47
N TRP A 532 -41.90 -23.38 12.17
CA TRP A 532 -41.81 -24.52 13.08
C TRP A 532 -40.35 -24.86 13.42
N GLY A 533 -40.15 -25.69 14.44
CA GLY A 533 -38.87 -26.29 14.79
C GLY A 533 -39.07 -27.42 15.79
N MET A 534 -37.99 -27.85 16.44
CA MET A 534 -38.04 -28.98 17.38
C MET A 534 -37.17 -28.72 18.60
N ASN A 535 -37.57 -29.28 19.75
CA ASN A 535 -36.70 -29.26 20.91
C ASN A 535 -35.63 -30.34 20.74
N SER A 536 -34.36 -29.96 20.80
CA SER A 536 -33.26 -30.90 20.66
C SER A 536 -32.76 -31.40 22.00
N SER A 537 -32.33 -32.67 22.00
CA SER A 537 -31.60 -33.30 23.12
C SER A 537 -30.08 -33.19 22.98
N ILE A 538 -29.55 -32.75 21.82
CA ILE A 538 -28.10 -32.77 21.54
C ILE A 538 -27.31 -31.68 22.28
N TYR A 539 -27.99 -30.73 22.91
CA TYR A 539 -27.42 -29.56 23.57
C TYR A 539 -27.58 -29.57 25.10
N ASN A 540 -27.58 -30.74 25.73
CA ASN A 540 -27.67 -30.88 27.19
C ASN A 540 -28.89 -30.15 27.81
N GLY A 541 -30.03 -30.24 27.13
CA GLY A 541 -31.30 -29.60 27.54
C GLY A 541 -31.47 -28.14 27.09
N LYS A 542 -30.41 -27.48 26.59
CA LYS A 542 -30.49 -26.14 25.99
C LYS A 542 -31.11 -26.20 24.59
N GLN A 543 -31.69 -25.11 24.14
CA GLN A 543 -32.35 -25.02 22.84
C GLN A 543 -31.65 -24.04 21.88
N LEU A 544 -31.65 -24.36 20.58
CA LEU A 544 -30.94 -23.60 19.55
C LEU A 544 -31.91 -22.73 18.73
N SER A 545 -31.59 -21.44 18.60
CA SER A 545 -32.14 -20.54 17.59
C SER A 545 -31.06 -20.23 16.54
N ILE A 546 -31.40 -20.34 15.26
CA ILE A 546 -30.50 -19.99 14.16
C ILE A 546 -31.01 -18.70 13.51
N ILE A 547 -30.16 -17.69 13.39
CA ILE A 547 -30.47 -16.38 12.81
C ILE A 547 -29.78 -16.23 11.46
N ILE A 548 -30.56 -15.89 10.43
CA ILE A 548 -30.11 -15.81 9.03
C ILE A 548 -30.61 -14.50 8.41
N PRO A 549 -29.80 -13.43 8.35
CA PRO A 549 -30.13 -12.30 7.49
C PRO A 549 -30.03 -12.70 6.01
N ALA A 550 -30.99 -12.30 5.18
CA ALA A 550 -31.01 -12.64 3.77
C ALA A 550 -31.49 -11.47 2.90
N GLN A 551 -30.79 -11.23 1.78
CA GLN A 551 -31.15 -10.26 0.76
C GLN A 551 -30.82 -10.81 -0.62
N ASN A 552 -31.85 -11.13 -1.40
CA ASN A 552 -31.73 -11.72 -2.74
C ASN A 552 -30.84 -12.98 -2.78
N GLU A 553 -31.27 -14.02 -2.05
CA GLU A 553 -30.59 -15.30 -1.86
C GLU A 553 -31.46 -16.49 -2.28
N GLU A 554 -32.36 -16.33 -3.26
CA GLU A 554 -33.25 -17.41 -3.72
C GLU A 554 -32.49 -18.66 -4.19
N ALA A 555 -31.25 -18.49 -4.67
CA ALA A 555 -30.39 -19.55 -5.18
C ALA A 555 -29.75 -20.43 -4.08
N THR A 556 -29.71 -19.95 -2.83
CA THR A 556 -28.89 -20.56 -1.77
C THR A 556 -29.66 -20.78 -0.46
N ILE A 557 -30.69 -19.97 -0.18
CA ILE A 557 -31.42 -19.99 1.09
C ILE A 557 -32.05 -21.35 1.40
N LYS A 558 -32.44 -22.10 0.37
CA LYS A 558 -33.01 -23.45 0.54
C LYS A 558 -32.00 -24.40 1.17
N GLU A 559 -30.83 -24.53 0.58
CA GLU A 559 -29.77 -25.42 1.04
C GLU A 559 -29.23 -24.97 2.41
N VAL A 560 -29.13 -23.65 2.64
CA VAL A 560 -28.77 -23.08 3.94
C VAL A 560 -29.73 -23.56 5.04
N ILE A 561 -31.04 -23.41 4.82
CA ILE A 561 -32.06 -23.84 5.79
C ILE A 561 -32.04 -25.37 5.97
N LEU A 562 -31.85 -26.14 4.89
CA LEU A 562 -31.80 -27.60 4.97
C LEU A 562 -30.59 -28.10 5.77
N GLU A 563 -29.41 -27.51 5.63
CA GLU A 563 -28.25 -27.83 6.47
C GLU A 563 -28.48 -27.40 7.92
N ALA A 564 -29.00 -26.20 8.14
CA ALA A 564 -29.30 -25.68 9.47
C ALA A 564 -30.32 -26.56 10.23
N ARG A 565 -31.29 -27.17 9.55
CA ARG A 565 -32.26 -28.08 10.17
C ARG A 565 -31.65 -29.37 10.71
N LYS A 566 -30.52 -29.83 10.15
CA LYS A 566 -29.87 -31.09 10.57
C LYS A 566 -29.26 -31.02 11.97
N ILE A 567 -29.09 -29.82 12.53
CA ILE A 567 -28.64 -29.60 13.91
C ILE A 567 -29.81 -29.27 14.86
N GLU A 568 -31.02 -29.74 14.50
CA GLU A 568 -32.23 -29.73 15.33
C GLU A 568 -32.56 -28.39 16.02
N PRO A 569 -32.62 -27.26 15.28
CA PRO A 569 -32.96 -25.98 15.88
C PRO A 569 -34.42 -25.95 16.35
N LYS A 570 -34.64 -25.36 17.55
CA LYS A 570 -35.96 -24.98 18.06
C LYS A 570 -36.65 -24.01 17.13
N GLU A 571 -35.88 -23.13 16.52
CA GLU A 571 -36.36 -22.25 15.45
C GLU A 571 -35.23 -21.78 14.53
N ILE A 572 -35.59 -21.53 13.28
CA ILE A 572 -34.77 -20.81 12.31
C ILE A 572 -35.49 -19.49 12.05
N ILE A 573 -34.78 -18.37 12.20
CA ILE A 573 -35.29 -17.01 12.04
C ILE A 573 -34.57 -16.40 10.86
N VAL A 574 -35.29 -16.21 9.76
CA VAL A 574 -34.80 -15.55 8.55
C VAL A 574 -35.28 -14.10 8.57
N VAL A 575 -34.34 -13.15 8.53
CA VAL A 575 -34.65 -11.73 8.45
C VAL A 575 -34.44 -11.28 7.01
N ILE A 576 -35.55 -11.09 6.30
CA ILE A 576 -35.57 -10.63 4.91
C ILE A 576 -35.33 -9.12 4.90
N ASN A 577 -34.25 -8.73 4.21
CA ASN A 577 -33.67 -7.41 4.29
C ASN A 577 -33.71 -6.71 2.91
N GLY A 578 -34.90 -6.29 2.48
CA GLY A 578 -35.10 -5.66 1.18
C GLY A 578 -34.87 -6.60 -0.01
N SER A 579 -35.36 -7.85 0.10
CA SER A 579 -35.34 -8.79 -1.02
C SER A 579 -36.44 -8.47 -2.04
N THR A 580 -36.12 -8.69 -3.32
CA THR A 580 -37.04 -8.54 -4.46
C THR A 580 -37.27 -9.85 -5.21
N ASP A 581 -36.64 -10.93 -4.78
CA ASP A 581 -36.68 -12.26 -5.39
C ASP A 581 -37.49 -13.26 -4.53
N GLN A 582 -37.41 -14.57 -4.82
CA GLN A 582 -38.19 -15.59 -4.12
C GLN A 582 -37.64 -16.00 -2.75
N THR A 583 -36.63 -15.30 -2.20
CA THR A 583 -36.00 -15.67 -0.92
C THR A 583 -37.01 -15.82 0.22
N GLU A 584 -37.95 -14.87 0.34
CA GLU A 584 -38.97 -14.87 1.38
C GLU A 584 -39.90 -16.09 1.27
N ALA A 585 -40.41 -16.35 0.07
CA ALA A 585 -41.35 -17.44 -0.20
C ALA A 585 -40.71 -18.81 0.09
N ILE A 586 -39.45 -19.00 -0.33
CA ILE A 586 -38.69 -20.23 -0.09
C ILE A 586 -38.46 -20.45 1.42
N ALA A 587 -38.06 -19.40 2.16
CA ALA A 587 -37.86 -19.50 3.59
C ALA A 587 -39.14 -19.88 4.36
N LYS A 588 -40.28 -19.28 3.98
CA LYS A 588 -41.60 -19.63 4.52
C LYS A 588 -41.98 -21.07 4.21
N GLN A 589 -41.78 -21.52 2.98
CA GLN A 589 -42.10 -22.89 2.55
C GLN A 589 -41.32 -23.95 3.33
N LEU A 590 -40.08 -23.66 3.71
CA LEU A 590 -39.22 -24.53 4.53
C LEU A 590 -39.50 -24.38 6.05
N GLY A 591 -40.53 -23.62 6.40
CA GLY A 591 -41.02 -23.47 7.77
C GLY A 591 -40.13 -22.64 8.68
N ALA A 592 -39.31 -21.75 8.13
CA ALA A 592 -38.59 -20.78 8.94
C ALA A 592 -39.57 -19.73 9.52
N THR A 593 -39.23 -19.17 10.68
CA THR A 593 -39.82 -17.91 11.12
C THR A 593 -39.24 -16.80 10.24
N VAL A 594 -40.09 -15.97 9.64
CA VAL A 594 -39.66 -14.94 8.68
C VAL A 594 -40.12 -13.57 9.15
N ILE A 595 -39.16 -12.64 9.26
CA ILE A 595 -39.38 -11.22 9.56
C ILE A 595 -39.00 -10.45 8.31
N VAL A 596 -39.90 -9.62 7.77
CA VAL A 596 -39.69 -8.94 6.48
C VAL A 596 -39.59 -7.44 6.67
N TYR A 597 -38.55 -6.86 6.05
CA TYR A 597 -38.39 -5.43 5.83
C TYR A 597 -38.31 -5.18 4.34
N GLU A 598 -39.15 -4.26 3.85
CA GLU A 598 -39.21 -3.90 2.43
C GLU A 598 -37.95 -3.13 1.99
N GLU A 599 -37.37 -2.33 2.89
CA GLU A 599 -36.12 -1.62 2.65
C GLU A 599 -34.90 -2.41 3.11
N ALA A 600 -33.75 -2.14 2.47
CA ALA A 600 -32.46 -2.62 2.95
C ALA A 600 -32.05 -1.92 4.26
N LEU A 601 -31.93 -2.71 5.31
CA LEU A 601 -31.46 -2.44 6.67
C LEU A 601 -29.94 -2.24 6.79
N GLY A 602 -29.17 -2.63 5.77
CA GLY A 602 -27.71 -2.68 5.84
C GLY A 602 -27.16 -3.90 6.61
N HIS A 603 -25.85 -3.94 6.82
CA HIS A 603 -25.13 -5.08 7.42
C HIS A 603 -25.41 -5.20 8.93
N ASP A 604 -25.44 -6.42 9.48
CA ASP A 604 -25.64 -6.74 10.90
C ASP A 604 -26.97 -6.34 11.57
N VAL A 605 -27.72 -5.35 11.06
CA VAL A 605 -29.02 -4.94 11.62
C VAL A 605 -30.01 -6.12 11.67
N GLY A 606 -30.04 -6.94 10.61
CA GLY A 606 -30.85 -8.16 10.58
C GLY A 606 -30.45 -9.20 11.63
N ARG A 607 -29.17 -9.24 12.04
CA ARG A 607 -28.69 -10.14 13.10
C ARG A 607 -29.25 -9.72 14.46
N ALA A 608 -29.23 -8.43 14.77
CA ALA A 608 -29.83 -7.89 16.00
C ALA A 608 -31.34 -8.14 16.07
N ILE A 609 -32.06 -7.90 14.97
CA ILE A 609 -33.51 -8.14 14.88
C ILE A 609 -33.82 -9.62 15.11
N GLY A 610 -33.10 -10.52 14.45
CA GLY A 610 -33.29 -11.96 14.63
C GLY A 610 -32.98 -12.40 16.06
N ALA A 611 -31.93 -11.84 16.67
CA ALA A 611 -31.58 -12.14 18.06
C ALA A 611 -32.65 -11.69 19.07
N GLN A 612 -33.31 -10.55 18.81
CA GLN A 612 -34.42 -10.07 19.63
C GLN A 612 -35.67 -10.95 19.55
N GLU A 613 -35.83 -11.69 18.45
CA GLU A 613 -36.92 -12.64 18.28
C GLU A 613 -36.58 -14.04 18.79
N ALA A 614 -35.29 -14.39 18.83
CA ALA A 614 -34.82 -15.71 19.26
C ALA A 614 -35.25 -16.05 20.70
N THR A 615 -35.64 -17.30 20.90
CA THR A 615 -36.15 -17.90 22.15
C THR A 615 -35.32 -19.09 22.65
N GLY A 616 -34.26 -19.48 21.93
CA GLY A 616 -33.31 -20.54 22.31
C GLY A 616 -32.22 -20.03 23.24
N ASP A 617 -31.62 -20.91 24.03
CA ASP A 617 -30.49 -20.63 24.92
C ASP A 617 -29.17 -20.43 24.17
N ILE A 618 -29.09 -20.94 22.94
CA ILE A 618 -27.96 -20.83 22.03
C ILE A 618 -28.44 -20.09 20.78
N LEU A 619 -27.73 -19.05 20.38
CA LEU A 619 -28.01 -18.29 19.17
C LEU A 619 -26.87 -18.50 18.19
N LEU A 620 -27.14 -19.10 17.03
CA LEU A 620 -26.17 -19.29 15.95
C LEU A 620 -26.46 -18.29 14.83
N PHE A 621 -25.45 -17.55 14.40
CA PHE A 621 -25.52 -16.59 13.31
C PHE A 621 -24.81 -17.16 12.08
N ILE A 622 -25.53 -17.23 10.96
CA ILE A 622 -25.00 -17.65 9.64
C ILE A 622 -25.52 -16.72 8.55
N ASP A 623 -24.78 -16.58 7.45
CA ASP A 623 -25.26 -15.81 6.29
C ASP A 623 -26.03 -16.72 5.31
N ALA A 624 -26.85 -16.11 4.46
CA ALA A 624 -27.62 -16.81 3.43
C ALA A 624 -26.85 -17.01 2.10
N ASP A 625 -25.63 -16.48 1.98
CA ASP A 625 -24.82 -16.46 0.76
C ASP A 625 -24.40 -17.87 0.28
N PHE A 626 -24.24 -18.84 1.19
CA PHE A 626 -23.90 -20.23 0.85
C PHE A 626 -24.23 -21.18 2.01
N ALA A 627 -24.50 -22.45 1.70
CA ALA A 627 -24.79 -23.47 2.70
C ALA A 627 -23.51 -23.93 3.43
N ILE A 628 -23.55 -23.93 4.76
CA ILE A 628 -22.50 -24.50 5.61
C ILE A 628 -22.95 -25.89 6.07
N PRO A 629 -22.15 -26.95 5.85
CA PRO A 629 -22.53 -28.29 6.30
C PRO A 629 -22.84 -28.36 7.79
N ALA A 630 -23.87 -29.11 8.16
CA ALA A 630 -24.29 -29.29 9.55
C ALA A 630 -23.16 -29.75 10.49
N LYS A 631 -22.24 -30.60 9.99
CA LYS A 631 -21.06 -31.08 10.72
C LYS A 631 -20.10 -29.95 11.12
N ASP A 632 -20.11 -28.84 10.40
CA ASP A 632 -19.25 -27.68 10.63
C ASP A 632 -19.96 -26.63 11.50
N LEU A 633 -21.30 -26.59 11.50
CA LEU A 633 -22.10 -25.74 12.40
C LEU A 633 -22.22 -26.33 13.82
N HIS A 634 -22.35 -27.66 13.92
CA HIS A 634 -22.59 -28.34 15.19
C HIS A 634 -21.52 -28.04 16.26
N PRO A 635 -20.20 -28.09 15.97
CA PRO A 635 -19.17 -27.78 16.97
C PRO A 635 -19.33 -26.41 17.63
N LEU A 636 -19.71 -25.39 16.85
CA LEU A 636 -19.88 -24.03 17.38
C LEU A 636 -21.04 -23.97 18.37
N THR A 637 -22.18 -24.54 18.00
CA THR A 637 -23.37 -24.59 18.88
C THR A 637 -23.14 -25.46 20.11
N LYS A 638 -22.42 -26.58 19.97
CA LYS A 638 -22.09 -27.48 21.06
C LYS A 638 -21.18 -26.82 22.09
N ALA A 639 -20.19 -26.03 21.65
CA ALA A 639 -19.31 -25.29 22.57
C ALA A 639 -20.08 -24.26 23.42
N VAL A 640 -21.09 -23.59 22.85
CA VAL A 640 -21.99 -22.73 23.65
C VAL A 640 -22.83 -23.56 24.64
N ALA A 641 -23.33 -24.71 24.20
CA ALA A 641 -24.03 -25.64 25.09
C ALA A 641 -23.13 -26.10 26.26
N ASP A 642 -21.83 -26.20 26.05
CA ASP A 642 -20.82 -26.64 27.03
C ASP A 642 -20.26 -25.49 27.88
N GLY A 643 -20.70 -24.24 27.68
CA GLY A 643 -20.42 -23.12 28.58
C GLY A 643 -19.48 -22.04 28.04
N VAL A 644 -19.16 -22.07 26.74
CA VAL A 644 -18.58 -20.89 26.07
C VAL A 644 -19.70 -19.87 25.83
N ASP A 645 -19.45 -18.59 26.09
CA ASP A 645 -20.46 -17.55 25.94
C ASP A 645 -20.51 -16.95 24.54
N ILE A 646 -19.35 -16.79 23.89
CA ILE A 646 -19.25 -16.44 22.46
C ILE A 646 -18.26 -17.37 21.78
N VAL A 647 -18.71 -18.05 20.73
CA VAL A 647 -17.90 -18.91 19.89
C VAL A 647 -17.66 -18.24 18.55
N LEU A 648 -16.39 -18.07 18.21
CA LEU A 648 -15.91 -17.47 16.96
C LEU A 648 -15.43 -18.55 15.99
N ASN A 649 -15.59 -18.28 14.69
CA ASN A 649 -14.96 -19.07 13.64
C ASN A 649 -13.43 -18.94 13.73
N ASP A 650 -12.71 -20.07 13.83
CA ASP A 650 -11.25 -20.08 13.98
C ASP A 650 -10.52 -19.89 12.64
N LEU A 651 -10.64 -18.68 12.09
CA LEU A 651 -9.98 -18.29 10.83
C LEU A 651 -8.45 -18.27 10.93
N ASN A 652 -7.86 -18.40 12.13
CA ASN A 652 -6.42 -18.45 12.32
C ASN A 652 -5.77 -19.66 11.62
N LEU A 653 -6.54 -20.72 11.37
CA LEU A 653 -6.07 -21.97 10.76
C LEU A 653 -5.90 -21.91 9.23
N ASN A 654 -6.39 -20.86 8.57
CA ASN A 654 -6.31 -20.72 7.11
C ASN A 654 -6.03 -19.28 6.68
N LEU A 655 -5.01 -18.68 7.28
CA LEU A 655 -4.56 -17.33 6.94
C LEU A 655 -3.59 -17.32 5.77
N ARG A 656 -3.68 -16.26 4.95
CA ARG A 656 -2.65 -15.90 3.98
C ARG A 656 -1.80 -14.79 4.57
N PHE A 657 -0.49 -14.93 4.42
CA PHE A 657 0.47 -13.93 4.86
C PHE A 657 1.12 -13.19 3.68
N PRO A 658 1.42 -11.88 3.83
CA PRO A 658 1.09 -11.02 4.98
C PRO A 658 -0.42 -10.86 5.18
N LEU A 659 -0.86 -10.62 6.43
CA LEU A 659 -2.28 -10.49 6.74
C LEU A 659 -2.89 -9.31 6.00
N TYR A 660 -4.02 -9.56 5.34
CA TYR A 660 -4.84 -8.51 4.75
C TYR A 660 -5.34 -7.52 5.82
N ILE A 661 -5.56 -6.26 5.45
CA ILE A 661 -5.86 -5.16 6.39
C ILE A 661 -7.06 -5.46 7.30
N VAL A 662 -8.11 -6.11 6.77
CA VAL A 662 -9.28 -6.53 7.56
C VAL A 662 -8.90 -7.49 8.70
N ASN A 663 -7.97 -8.41 8.46
CA ASN A 663 -7.50 -9.34 9.50
C ASN A 663 -6.60 -8.63 10.52
N LEU A 664 -5.86 -7.61 10.10
CA LEU A 664 -5.09 -6.76 11.03
C LEU A 664 -6.01 -5.97 11.95
N TYR A 665 -7.13 -5.43 11.46
CA TYR A 665 -8.13 -4.75 12.32
C TYR A 665 -8.74 -5.70 13.35
N LYS A 666 -9.11 -6.92 12.95
CA LYS A 666 -9.59 -7.96 13.87
C LYS A 666 -8.58 -8.25 14.97
N TYR A 667 -7.32 -8.45 14.57
CA TYR A 667 -6.26 -8.75 15.51
C TYR A 667 -5.94 -7.57 16.43
N MET A 668 -5.90 -6.35 15.89
CA MET A 668 -5.71 -5.10 16.64
C MET A 668 -6.75 -4.94 17.75
N LEU A 669 -8.04 -5.15 17.45
CA LEU A 669 -9.09 -5.02 18.46
C LEU A 669 -8.95 -6.08 19.57
N ASN A 670 -8.60 -7.32 19.20
CA ASN A 670 -8.40 -8.41 20.16
C ASN A 670 -7.20 -8.15 21.09
N ILE A 671 -6.05 -7.70 20.56
CA ILE A 671 -4.90 -7.35 21.42
C ILE A 671 -5.17 -6.12 22.28
N ALA A 672 -5.94 -5.13 21.79
CA ALA A 672 -6.39 -4.00 22.59
C ALA A 672 -7.27 -4.45 23.78
N CYS A 673 -8.03 -5.54 23.61
CA CYS A 673 -8.84 -6.17 24.65
C CYS A 673 -8.07 -7.14 25.57
N ASN A 674 -6.72 -7.19 25.50
CA ASN A 674 -5.90 -8.18 26.21
C ASN A 674 -6.27 -9.66 25.86
N ARG A 675 -6.71 -9.90 24.61
CA ARG A 675 -7.15 -11.21 24.09
C ARG A 675 -6.34 -11.63 22.88
N LYS A 676 -5.01 -11.64 23.02
CA LYS A 676 -4.08 -12.05 21.95
C LYS A 676 -4.38 -13.45 21.43
N ASP A 677 -4.85 -14.34 22.31
CA ASP A 677 -5.25 -15.72 22.04
C ASP A 677 -6.36 -15.88 20.99
N LEU A 678 -7.18 -14.84 20.78
CA LEU A 678 -8.23 -14.87 19.75
C LEU A 678 -7.66 -14.69 18.33
N GLY A 679 -6.43 -14.17 18.18
CA GLY A 679 -5.84 -13.89 16.88
C GLY A 679 -6.76 -13.02 16.02
N VAL A 680 -7.16 -13.50 14.84
CA VAL A 680 -8.12 -12.81 13.95
C VAL A 680 -9.59 -13.18 14.19
N GLY A 681 -9.90 -13.90 15.26
CA GLY A 681 -11.27 -14.29 15.61
C GLY A 681 -12.16 -13.07 15.82
N SER A 682 -13.34 -13.05 15.21
CA SER A 682 -14.24 -11.89 15.26
C SER A 682 -15.70 -12.28 14.99
N THR A 683 -16.63 -11.66 15.71
CA THR A 683 -18.09 -11.77 15.49
C THR A 683 -18.55 -11.15 14.16
N ILE A 684 -17.72 -10.34 13.49
CA ILE A 684 -18.00 -9.92 12.11
C ILE A 684 -18.04 -11.14 11.17
N ALA A 685 -17.17 -12.12 11.42
CA ALA A 685 -17.11 -13.34 10.62
C ALA A 685 -18.14 -14.35 11.15
N VAL A 686 -19.09 -14.72 10.30
CA VAL A 686 -19.93 -15.90 10.53
C VAL A 686 -19.22 -17.17 10.01
N PRO A 687 -19.62 -18.38 10.46
CA PRO A 687 -20.57 -18.62 11.55
C PRO A 687 -19.98 -18.23 12.92
N HIS A 688 -20.80 -17.67 13.79
CA HIS A 688 -20.47 -17.48 15.20
C HIS A 688 -21.71 -17.76 16.06
N ALA A 689 -21.51 -18.10 17.33
CA ALA A 689 -22.62 -18.41 18.24
C ALA A 689 -22.48 -17.68 19.57
N ILE A 690 -23.61 -17.33 20.18
CA ILE A 690 -23.69 -16.56 21.43
C ILE A 690 -24.67 -17.26 22.38
N SER A 691 -24.32 -17.33 23.66
CA SER A 691 -25.23 -17.81 24.71
C SER A 691 -26.32 -16.76 25.01
N ARG A 692 -27.54 -17.20 25.31
CA ARG A 692 -28.62 -16.28 25.74
C ARG A 692 -28.21 -15.43 26.94
N LYS A 693 -27.50 -16.03 27.90
CA LYS A 693 -26.94 -15.33 29.07
C LYS A 693 -26.02 -14.17 28.66
N CYS A 694 -25.18 -14.38 27.65
CA CYS A 694 -24.30 -13.34 27.12
C CYS A 694 -25.10 -12.27 26.39
N LEU A 695 -26.02 -12.68 25.50
CA LEU A 695 -26.89 -11.77 24.76
C LEU A 695 -27.68 -10.84 25.69
N GLU A 696 -28.23 -11.36 26.78
CA GLU A 696 -29.00 -10.59 27.77
C GLU A 696 -28.12 -9.62 28.56
N GLY A 697 -26.85 -9.97 28.82
CA GLY A 697 -25.89 -9.07 29.49
C GLY A 697 -25.41 -7.94 28.58
N ILE A 698 -24.98 -8.28 27.37
CA ILE A 698 -24.46 -7.29 26.42
C ILE A 698 -25.57 -6.48 25.74
N GLY A 699 -26.81 -6.98 25.72
CA GLY A 699 -27.94 -6.40 25.02
C GLY A 699 -27.97 -6.82 23.55
N TRP A 700 -29.11 -7.37 23.11
CA TRP A 700 -29.34 -7.82 21.73
C TRP A 700 -29.13 -6.71 20.70
N ASP A 701 -29.38 -5.46 21.10
CA ASP A 701 -29.26 -4.30 20.24
C ASP A 701 -27.82 -4.06 19.83
N THR A 702 -26.83 -4.40 20.65
CA THR A 702 -25.41 -4.23 20.30
C THR A 702 -24.97 -5.03 19.08
N LEU A 703 -25.72 -6.06 18.70
CA LEU A 703 -25.39 -6.91 17.54
C LEU A 703 -25.53 -6.20 16.19
N HIS A 704 -26.11 -5.00 16.11
CA HIS A 704 -26.03 -4.18 14.89
C HIS A 704 -24.61 -3.63 14.65
N THR A 705 -23.74 -3.69 15.67
CA THR A 705 -22.29 -3.48 15.56
C THR A 705 -21.55 -4.66 16.21
N ALA A 706 -21.26 -5.69 15.42
CA ALA A 706 -20.68 -6.95 15.91
C ALA A 706 -19.40 -6.76 16.76
N CYS A 707 -18.50 -5.83 16.39
CA CYS A 707 -17.29 -5.52 17.15
C CYS A 707 -17.60 -4.96 18.55
N VAL A 708 -18.60 -4.09 18.70
CA VAL A 708 -19.00 -3.53 20.00
C VAL A 708 -19.55 -4.63 20.91
N ALA A 709 -20.39 -5.53 20.36
CA ALA A 709 -20.91 -6.67 21.10
C ALA A 709 -19.78 -7.58 21.64
N GLN A 710 -18.77 -7.87 20.81
CA GLN A 710 -17.60 -8.67 21.22
C GLN A 710 -16.78 -7.98 22.32
N VAL A 711 -16.46 -6.69 22.14
CA VAL A 711 -15.71 -5.91 23.14
C VAL A 711 -16.47 -5.87 24.46
N LYS A 712 -17.77 -5.58 24.42
CA LYS A 712 -18.62 -5.55 25.61
C LYS A 712 -18.62 -6.89 26.34
N ALA A 713 -18.76 -8.01 25.62
CA ALA A 713 -18.71 -9.34 26.19
C ALA A 713 -17.36 -9.62 26.90
N ILE A 714 -16.24 -9.24 26.27
CA ILE A 714 -14.90 -9.40 26.87
C ILE A 714 -14.78 -8.55 28.16
N LEU A 715 -15.23 -7.30 28.13
CA LEU A 715 -15.14 -6.39 29.27
C LEU A 715 -16.02 -6.81 30.46
N GLU A 716 -17.15 -7.47 30.19
CA GLU A 716 -18.06 -8.03 31.19
C GLU A 716 -17.61 -9.42 31.71
N GLY A 717 -16.50 -9.96 31.18
CA GLY A 717 -15.89 -11.20 31.65
C GLY A 717 -16.54 -12.47 31.09
N TYR A 718 -17.28 -12.37 29.99
CA TYR A 718 -17.83 -13.54 29.30
C TYR A 718 -16.75 -14.36 28.61
N LYS A 719 -16.96 -15.67 28.54
CA LYS A 719 -16.01 -16.60 27.93
C LYS A 719 -16.11 -16.57 26.40
N VAL A 720 -15.14 -15.96 25.73
CA VAL A 720 -15.05 -15.87 24.26
C VAL A 720 -13.94 -16.78 23.73
N GLU A 721 -14.21 -17.67 22.77
CA GLU A 721 -13.20 -18.60 22.23
C GLU A 721 -13.34 -18.82 20.71
N CYS A 722 -12.22 -19.07 20.03
CA CYS A 722 -12.21 -19.65 18.67
C CYS A 722 -12.27 -21.18 18.79
N VAL A 723 -13.26 -21.82 18.16
CA VAL A 723 -13.54 -23.26 18.42
C VAL A 723 -13.35 -24.13 17.20
N HIS A 724 -13.93 -23.75 16.06
CA HIS A 724 -13.94 -24.57 14.84
C HIS A 724 -13.69 -23.70 13.62
N PHE A 725 -12.92 -24.23 12.67
CA PHE A 725 -12.66 -23.54 11.41
C PHE A 725 -13.74 -23.88 10.38
N VAL A 726 -14.33 -22.84 9.81
CA VAL A 726 -15.25 -22.92 8.68
C VAL A 726 -14.71 -22.02 7.57
N ASP A 727 -14.42 -22.59 6.39
CA ASP A 727 -13.94 -21.83 5.23
C ASP A 727 -15.10 -21.01 4.66
N VAL A 728 -15.15 -19.74 5.05
CA VAL A 728 -16.11 -18.75 4.54
C VAL A 728 -15.49 -17.82 3.51
N MET A 729 -14.22 -18.01 3.15
CA MET A 729 -13.53 -17.13 2.21
C MET A 729 -13.73 -17.58 0.76
N LYS A 730 -13.58 -18.89 0.49
CA LYS A 730 -13.75 -19.45 -0.87
C LYS A 730 -15.20 -19.43 -1.38
N PRO A 731 -16.22 -19.79 -0.58
CA PRO A 731 -17.60 -19.81 -1.07
C PRO A 731 -18.28 -18.44 -1.05
N ASN A 732 -17.62 -17.40 -0.52
CA ASN A 732 -18.23 -16.09 -0.38
C ASN A 732 -18.61 -15.48 -1.74
N ARG A 733 -19.82 -14.93 -1.83
CA ARG A 733 -20.29 -14.28 -3.06
C ARG A 733 -19.54 -12.98 -3.29
N ILE A 734 -18.80 -12.89 -4.40
CA ILE A 734 -18.14 -11.64 -4.79
C ILE A 734 -19.19 -10.65 -5.29
N ARG A 735 -19.40 -9.59 -4.50
CA ARG A 735 -20.22 -8.41 -4.84
C ARG A 735 -19.31 -7.28 -5.35
N PRO A 736 -19.27 -6.96 -6.65
CA PRO A 736 -18.26 -6.04 -7.19
C PRO A 736 -18.25 -4.66 -6.56
N ASN A 737 -19.42 -4.08 -6.30
CA ASN A 737 -19.59 -2.76 -5.68
C ASN A 737 -19.12 -2.71 -4.21
N GLU A 738 -18.90 -3.85 -3.58
CA GLU A 738 -18.45 -3.94 -2.19
C GLU A 738 -16.98 -4.37 -2.08
N HIS A 739 -16.51 -5.22 -3.01
CA HIS A 739 -15.21 -5.89 -2.93
C HIS A 739 -14.13 -5.29 -3.83
N PHE A 740 -14.47 -4.38 -4.75
CA PHE A 740 -13.50 -3.71 -5.61
C PHE A 740 -13.58 -2.19 -5.46
N ALA A 741 -12.43 -1.53 -5.57
CA ALA A 741 -12.28 -0.08 -5.70
C ALA A 741 -11.16 0.21 -6.69
N THR A 742 -11.29 1.32 -7.42
CA THR A 742 -10.24 1.80 -8.34
C THR A 742 -9.09 2.48 -7.60
N VAL A 743 -9.37 3.13 -6.48
CA VAL A 743 -8.39 3.80 -5.61
C VAL A 743 -8.73 3.52 -4.15
N GLY A 744 -7.72 3.17 -3.35
CA GLY A 744 -7.87 2.92 -1.92
C GLY A 744 -8.62 1.63 -1.59
N HIS A 745 -9.31 1.62 -0.45
CA HIS A 745 -10.01 0.43 0.04
C HIS A 745 -11.43 0.29 -0.51
N PRO A 746 -11.88 -0.93 -0.83
CA PRO A 746 -13.27 -1.21 -1.18
C PRO A 746 -14.27 -0.79 -0.09
N PRO A 747 -15.54 -0.49 -0.44
CA PRO A 747 -16.56 -0.09 0.54
C PRO A 747 -16.75 -1.06 1.71
N ALA A 748 -16.66 -2.38 1.46
CA ALA A 748 -16.74 -3.37 2.53
C ALA A 748 -15.59 -3.24 3.54
N VAL A 749 -14.38 -2.94 3.07
CA VAL A 749 -13.22 -2.75 3.93
C VAL A 749 -13.38 -1.49 4.76
N LEU A 750 -13.82 -0.38 4.15
CA LEU A 750 -14.09 0.86 4.87
C LEU A 750 -15.16 0.70 5.96
N ARG A 751 -16.24 -0.06 5.68
CA ARG A 751 -17.27 -0.39 6.66
C ARG A 751 -16.69 -1.19 7.82
N ILE A 752 -15.92 -2.24 7.52
CA ILE A 752 -15.29 -3.11 8.53
C ILE A 752 -14.28 -2.31 9.37
N THR A 753 -13.50 -1.42 8.77
CA THR A 753 -12.60 -0.50 9.48
C THR A 753 -13.38 0.33 10.49
N GLY A 754 -14.48 0.97 10.07
CA GLY A 754 -15.36 1.73 10.95
C GLY A 754 -15.93 0.90 12.10
N ASP A 755 -16.28 -0.37 11.87
CA ASP A 755 -16.81 -1.25 12.92
C ASP A 755 -15.76 -1.57 14.00
N HIS A 756 -14.51 -1.79 13.61
CA HIS A 756 -13.42 -2.04 14.55
C HIS A 756 -13.03 -0.78 15.33
N LEU A 757 -13.08 0.39 14.69
CA LEU A 757 -12.88 1.67 15.36
C LEU A 757 -14.02 1.97 16.34
N GLU A 758 -15.27 1.63 16.02
CA GLU A 758 -16.41 1.75 16.94
C GLU A 758 -16.24 0.84 18.16
N GLY A 759 -15.76 -0.40 17.95
CA GLY A 759 -15.38 -1.31 19.03
C GLY A 759 -14.26 -0.76 19.91
N LEU A 760 -13.23 -0.17 19.30
CA LEU A 760 -12.11 0.47 20.02
C LEU A 760 -12.59 1.71 20.80
N SER A 761 -13.44 2.54 20.20
CA SER A 761 -14.08 3.70 20.86
C SER A 761 -14.90 3.27 22.07
N TYR A 762 -15.66 2.17 21.96
CA TYR A 762 -16.38 1.60 23.10
C TYR A 762 -15.42 1.18 24.22
N LEU A 763 -14.34 0.46 23.87
CA LEU A 763 -13.29 0.04 24.81
C LEU A 763 -12.71 1.24 25.58
N LEU A 764 -12.33 2.30 24.86
CA LEU A 764 -11.72 3.51 25.42
C LEU A 764 -12.66 4.26 26.38
N LYS A 765 -13.97 4.25 26.12
CA LYS A 765 -14.98 4.94 26.96
C LYS A 765 -15.34 4.20 28.26
N HIS A 766 -15.12 2.89 28.33
CA HIS A 766 -15.74 2.04 29.37
C HIS A 766 -14.76 1.34 30.33
N ARG A 767 -13.45 1.58 30.23
CA ARG A 767 -12.48 1.17 31.26
C ARG A 767 -11.32 2.14 31.40
N ASP A 768 -10.76 2.22 32.62
CA ASP A 768 -9.40 2.72 32.80
C ASP A 768 -8.46 1.65 32.20
N PHE A 769 -8.07 1.85 30.95
CA PHE A 769 -7.28 0.94 30.12
C PHE A 769 -5.98 0.45 30.77
N LYS A 770 -5.55 1.08 31.87
CA LYS A 770 -4.47 0.58 32.74
C LYS A 770 -4.79 -0.73 33.44
N ASP A 771 -6.05 -0.95 33.83
CA ASP A 771 -6.52 -2.10 34.62
C ASP A 771 -6.90 -3.31 33.76
N LEU A 772 -6.80 -3.19 32.44
CA LEU A 772 -7.14 -4.26 31.50
C LEU A 772 -5.99 -5.28 31.31
N PHE A 773 -4.75 -4.86 31.58
CA PHE A 773 -3.52 -5.62 31.32
C PHE A 773 -2.83 -6.09 32.60
#